data_AF-A0ABD1UN00-F1
#
_entry.id   AF-A0ABD1UN00-F1
#
_cell.length_a   1.000
_cell.length_b   1.000
_cell.length_c   1.000
_cell.angle_alpha   90.00
_cell.angle_beta   90.00
_cell.angle_gamma   90.00
#
_symmetry.space_group_name_H-M   'P 1'
#
loop_
_entity.id
_entity.type
_entity.pdbx_description
1 polymer ?
#
loop_
_entity_poly.entity_id
_entity_poly.type
_entity_poly.pdbx_seq_one_letter_code
_entity_poly.pdbx_strand_id
1 'polypeptide(L)'
;MGSRKNCISSTNYDYSFKILLIGDSGVGKSSLLLSFISNCQQFPQNLSPTIGVDFKIKLLTTGGKRLKLTIWDTAGQERFGTLMSSYYRGAHGIILVYDVTRRETFMNLLEIWAKELDLYSTNPDCIKILVGNKVDRDTERAVTVEEGLALAQKHKCLFLECSAKTRENVQQCFKELTMKILEIPSLLEKGSTPVKNQILQQKQAQHNDSRVHHPERCNTKAGGIELGRVKELESSDQKGRNTWSCPWMRRMGGKKMVITINGMFPGPLINATTNDFVHVNVFNNLDEPLLITWNGIQQRLNSWQDGVSGTNCPIEAGNNWTYVFQTKDQIGTFTYFPSINFHKVSGGYGPIRVNNRNVILVPFPKPEAEFDLLIGDWFEADYKAIRSVVQENWVFPDVMLMNGKAPYGYSNATVYESFTVTKGKTYRIRISNVGSVFSFNFRIQNHKMVLVETEGSYTNQIILDSLDVHVGQSYSVLVTANQDETDYYLVASPKLYNTIISNTPNLVGKGVLHYANSVATVGGPVPNGPDPFDIEFSINQAKSIRWNLTAGAARPNPQGTFNVSNITLTQTFILHGSKAEINGMLRYVVNNVSYLTPATALKPADYLRNGSGVYELDAFPVHSVNNAATYGTSVVTGIHKGWLEIVFKNDHEVMDSWHLDGFGFYVVGFGEGEWTPESRNTYNLYDPVVRSTVQVYPSRWTAVYAFLDNPGMWNLRSQNLQHWYMGQELYVRVHDDDPNPAKERPPPENLLLCGIFNESPSPTGAPAPQPGW
;
A
#
# COMPACT_ATOMS: atom_id res chain seq x y z
N MET A 1 55.37 1.60 -15.78
CA MET A 1 54.24 2.27 -15.10
C MET A 1 53.43 3.01 -16.15
N GLY A 2 52.28 2.46 -16.54
CA GLY A 2 51.45 2.99 -17.63
C GLY A 2 50.00 3.11 -17.17
N SER A 3 49.44 4.31 -17.34
CA SER A 3 48.07 4.70 -17.00
C SER A 3 47.04 3.93 -17.85
N ARG A 4 46.14 3.18 -17.20
CA ARG A 4 44.94 2.61 -17.85
C ARG A 4 43.76 3.57 -17.67
N LYS A 5 43.34 4.18 -18.76
CA LYS A 5 42.10 4.96 -18.88
C LYS A 5 40.87 4.05 -18.72
N ASN A 6 40.01 4.36 -17.75
CA ASN A 6 38.68 3.77 -17.63
C ASN A 6 37.80 4.25 -18.80
N CYS A 7 37.37 3.32 -19.66
CA CYS A 7 36.36 3.56 -20.69
C CYS A 7 34.96 3.45 -20.07
N ILE A 8 34.31 4.58 -19.82
CA ILE A 8 32.86 4.64 -19.64
C ILE A 8 32.28 4.85 -21.05
N SER A 9 31.80 3.79 -21.70
CA SER A 9 31.16 3.92 -23.01
C SER A 9 29.74 4.46 -22.86
N SER A 10 29.49 5.65 -23.39
CA SER A 10 28.15 6.20 -23.65
C SER A 10 27.32 5.21 -24.48
N THR A 11 26.19 4.74 -23.96
CA THR A 11 25.29 3.79 -24.63
C THR A 11 24.35 4.47 -25.62
N ASN A 12 24.92 5.15 -26.63
CA ASN A 12 24.15 5.58 -27.79
C ASN A 12 23.76 4.35 -28.65
N TYR A 13 22.48 4.28 -29.04
CA TYR A 13 21.94 3.28 -29.97
C TYR A 13 21.21 4.02 -31.11
N ASP A 14 21.21 3.44 -32.31
CA ASP A 14 20.63 4.06 -33.52
C ASP A 14 19.11 3.88 -33.57
N TYR A 15 18.61 2.70 -33.21
CA TYR A 15 17.18 2.35 -33.25
C TYR A 15 16.78 1.49 -32.05
N SER A 16 15.52 1.56 -31.64
CA SER A 16 14.95 0.73 -30.57
C SER A 16 13.75 -0.06 -31.09
N PHE A 17 13.77 -1.38 -30.94
CA PHE A 17 12.72 -2.27 -31.43
C PHE A 17 12.07 -3.05 -30.28
N LYS A 18 10.75 -3.20 -30.36
CA LYS A 18 9.96 -4.05 -29.46
C LYS A 18 9.70 -5.40 -30.15
N ILE A 19 10.13 -6.49 -29.53
CA ILE A 19 9.93 -7.87 -30.01
C ILE A 19 9.04 -8.63 -29.02
N LEU A 20 8.06 -9.38 -29.50
CA LEU A 20 7.15 -10.19 -28.68
C LEU A 20 7.30 -11.68 -29.01
N LEU A 21 7.45 -12.53 -28.00
CA LEU A 21 7.46 -13.99 -28.11
C LEU A 21 6.09 -14.55 -27.71
N ILE A 22 5.44 -15.29 -28.60
CA ILE A 22 4.12 -15.92 -28.36
C ILE A 22 4.12 -17.39 -28.75
N GLY A 23 3.18 -18.15 -28.19
CA GLY A 23 3.04 -19.60 -28.39
C GLY A 23 2.69 -20.31 -27.08
N ASP A 24 2.30 -21.57 -27.16
CA ASP A 24 1.82 -22.34 -26.01
C ASP A 24 2.81 -22.43 -24.84
N SER A 25 2.29 -22.75 -23.66
CA SER A 25 3.13 -23.01 -22.50
C SER A 25 4.08 -24.20 -22.73
N GLY A 26 5.31 -24.08 -22.26
CA GLY A 26 6.32 -25.14 -22.37
C GLY A 26 6.94 -25.35 -23.75
N VAL A 27 6.65 -24.51 -24.76
CA VAL A 27 7.32 -24.58 -26.09
C VAL A 27 8.76 -24.06 -26.06
N GLY A 28 9.17 -23.36 -25.00
CA GLY A 28 10.54 -22.90 -24.78
C GLY A 28 10.82 -21.44 -25.16
N LYS A 29 9.82 -20.55 -25.09
CA LYS A 29 9.95 -19.09 -25.34
C LYS A 29 10.99 -18.44 -24.41
N SER A 30 10.83 -18.64 -23.11
CA SER A 30 11.77 -18.16 -22.08
C SER A 30 13.17 -18.75 -22.25
N SER A 31 13.24 -20.02 -22.64
CA SER A 31 14.50 -20.68 -22.95
C SER A 31 15.20 -20.08 -24.17
N LEU A 32 14.46 -19.75 -25.24
CA LEU A 32 15.01 -19.05 -26.41
C LEU A 32 15.52 -17.66 -26.04
N LEU A 33 14.77 -16.91 -25.22
CA LEU A 33 15.18 -15.59 -24.74
C LEU A 33 16.46 -15.64 -23.90
N LEU A 34 16.51 -16.55 -22.93
CA LEU A 34 17.69 -16.75 -22.09
C LEU A 34 18.91 -17.22 -22.90
N SER A 35 18.70 -18.13 -23.85
CA SER A 35 19.75 -18.63 -24.76
C SER A 35 20.30 -17.51 -25.66
N PHE A 36 19.43 -16.59 -26.09
CA PHE A 36 19.83 -15.41 -26.87
C PHE A 36 20.63 -14.38 -26.04
N ILE A 37 20.23 -14.15 -24.78
CA ILE A 37 20.84 -13.12 -23.93
C ILE A 37 22.16 -13.59 -23.30
N SER A 38 22.24 -14.85 -22.88
CA SER A 38 23.35 -15.36 -22.07
C SER A 38 24.62 -15.68 -22.87
N ASN A 39 25.77 -15.25 -22.35
CA ASN A 39 27.10 -15.60 -22.88
C ASN A 39 27.70 -16.86 -22.22
N CYS A 40 26.99 -17.51 -21.30
CA CYS A 40 27.48 -18.68 -20.55
C CYS A 40 27.09 -20.01 -21.21
N GLN A 41 28.01 -20.97 -21.30
CA GLN A 41 27.79 -22.29 -21.91
C GLN A 41 26.86 -23.23 -21.13
N GLN A 42 26.47 -22.91 -19.89
CA GLN A 42 25.60 -23.77 -19.08
C GLN A 42 24.11 -23.42 -19.28
N PHE A 43 23.33 -24.37 -19.78
CA PHE A 43 21.87 -24.26 -19.92
C PHE A 43 21.20 -24.62 -18.58
N PRO A 44 20.30 -23.78 -18.03
CA PRO A 44 19.61 -24.10 -16.78
C PRO A 44 18.71 -25.33 -16.97
N GLN A 45 18.91 -26.38 -16.17
CA GLN A 45 18.19 -27.64 -16.34
C GLN A 45 16.73 -27.59 -15.83
N ASN A 46 16.38 -26.62 -14.98
CA ASN A 46 15.04 -26.47 -14.41
C ASN A 46 14.58 -25.00 -14.48
N LEU A 47 13.91 -24.63 -15.57
CA LEU A 47 13.16 -23.38 -15.67
C LEU A 47 11.71 -23.64 -15.27
N SER A 48 11.23 -22.94 -14.23
CA SER A 48 9.81 -22.94 -13.87
C SER A 48 8.99 -22.28 -14.98
N PRO A 49 7.70 -22.67 -15.16
CA PRO A 49 6.81 -22.00 -16.11
C PRO A 49 6.71 -20.50 -15.81
N THR A 50 6.80 -19.67 -16.85
CA THR A 50 6.65 -18.22 -16.71
C THR A 50 5.23 -17.88 -16.28
N ILE A 51 5.09 -17.15 -15.17
CA ILE A 51 3.80 -16.65 -14.67
C ILE A 51 3.67 -15.20 -15.15
N GLY A 52 2.76 -14.95 -16.09
CA GLY A 52 2.55 -13.63 -16.68
C GLY A 52 3.48 -13.33 -17.86
N VAL A 53 4.14 -12.16 -17.88
CA VAL A 53 5.04 -11.71 -18.95
C VAL A 53 6.33 -11.17 -18.36
N ASP A 54 7.48 -11.65 -18.83
CA ASP A 54 8.82 -11.12 -18.52
C ASP A 54 9.29 -10.23 -19.68
N PHE A 55 10.17 -9.27 -19.42
CA PHE A 55 10.81 -8.48 -20.47
C PHE A 55 12.30 -8.34 -20.23
N LYS A 56 13.08 -8.32 -21.32
CA LYS A 56 14.53 -8.15 -21.28
C LYS A 56 15.00 -7.18 -22.35
N ILE A 57 16.09 -6.46 -22.06
CA ILE A 57 16.72 -5.53 -22.99
C ILE A 57 18.07 -6.10 -23.44
N LYS A 58 18.29 -6.19 -24.75
CA LYS A 58 19.57 -6.61 -25.35
C LYS A 58 20.01 -5.58 -26.38
N LEU A 59 21.26 -5.14 -26.30
CA LEU A 59 21.90 -4.34 -27.36
C LEU A 59 22.50 -5.29 -28.39
N LEU A 60 22.14 -5.13 -29.66
CA LEU A 60 22.61 -5.94 -30.78
C LEU A 60 23.15 -5.03 -31.88
N THR A 61 24.27 -5.40 -32.51
CA THR A 61 24.78 -4.69 -33.69
C THR A 61 24.49 -5.52 -34.94
N THR A 62 23.64 -5.00 -35.82
CA THR A 62 23.16 -5.69 -37.02
C THR A 62 23.02 -4.67 -38.15
N GLY A 63 23.46 -5.01 -39.38
CA GLY A 63 23.41 -4.07 -40.52
C GLY A 63 24.26 -2.79 -40.34
N GLY A 64 25.32 -2.84 -39.53
CA GLY A 64 26.15 -1.66 -39.20
C GLY A 64 25.49 -0.66 -38.23
N LYS A 65 24.30 -0.97 -37.71
CA LYS A 65 23.54 -0.15 -36.75
C LYS A 65 23.53 -0.81 -35.38
N ARG A 66 23.57 0.00 -34.31
CA ARG A 66 23.40 -0.44 -32.92
C ARG A 66 21.92 -0.39 -32.55
N LEU A 67 21.33 -1.54 -32.31
CA LEU A 67 19.92 -1.72 -32.01
C LEU A 67 19.71 -1.98 -30.52
N LYS A 68 18.68 -1.36 -29.93
CA LYS A 68 18.17 -1.70 -28.60
C LYS A 68 16.92 -2.56 -28.77
N LEU A 69 17.02 -3.84 -28.44
CA LEU A 69 15.89 -4.77 -28.49
C LEU A 69 15.24 -4.84 -27.12
N THR A 70 13.94 -4.57 -27.05
CA THR A 70 13.09 -4.84 -25.89
C THR A 70 12.25 -6.06 -26.20
N ILE A 71 12.60 -7.20 -25.62
CA ILE A 71 12.01 -8.50 -25.92
C ILE A 71 11.05 -8.88 -24.79
N TRP A 72 9.80 -9.16 -25.14
CA TRP A 72 8.71 -9.53 -24.24
C TRP A 72 8.45 -11.04 -24.36
N ASP A 73 8.52 -11.76 -23.25
CA ASP A 73 8.34 -13.21 -23.15
C ASP A 73 7.06 -13.54 -22.38
N THR A 74 6.13 -14.28 -23.01
CA THR A 74 4.82 -14.58 -22.43
C THR A 74 4.74 -15.99 -21.81
N ALA A 75 3.78 -16.21 -20.92
CA ALA A 75 3.56 -17.51 -20.26
C ALA A 75 3.15 -18.65 -21.22
N GLY A 76 2.44 -18.33 -22.30
CA GLY A 76 1.77 -19.28 -23.19
C GLY A 76 0.50 -19.94 -22.63
N GLN A 77 -0.09 -19.41 -21.56
CA GLN A 77 -1.36 -19.86 -20.97
C GLN A 77 -2.48 -18.80 -21.04
N GLU A 78 -2.18 -17.64 -21.62
CA GLU A 78 -2.99 -16.42 -21.64
C GLU A 78 -4.24 -16.46 -22.55
N ARG A 79 -4.85 -17.65 -22.72
CA ARG A 79 -6.01 -17.94 -23.62
C ARG A 79 -7.33 -17.22 -23.26
N PHE A 80 -7.34 -16.29 -22.30
CA PHE A 80 -8.56 -15.62 -21.83
C PHE A 80 -8.34 -14.12 -21.48
N GLY A 81 -8.61 -13.20 -22.42
CA GLY A 81 -9.10 -11.83 -22.12
C GLY A 81 -8.14 -10.61 -22.20
N THR A 82 -8.72 -9.44 -21.87
CA THR A 82 -8.38 -8.04 -22.20
C THR A 82 -6.94 -7.54 -21.93
N LEU A 83 -6.16 -8.20 -21.04
CA LEU A 83 -4.75 -7.85 -20.79
C LEU A 83 -3.86 -8.01 -22.04
N MET A 84 -4.27 -8.89 -22.96
CA MET A 84 -3.48 -9.33 -24.12
C MET A 84 -3.23 -8.23 -25.16
N SER A 85 -4.23 -7.39 -25.44
CA SER A 85 -4.12 -6.32 -26.46
C SER A 85 -2.94 -5.36 -26.23
N SER A 86 -2.55 -5.16 -24.97
CA SER A 86 -1.48 -4.25 -24.59
C SER A 86 -0.09 -4.74 -25.03
N TYR A 87 0.14 -6.06 -25.09
CA TYR A 87 1.43 -6.62 -25.45
C TYR A 87 1.72 -6.49 -26.95
N TYR A 88 0.70 -6.77 -27.78
CA TYR A 88 0.77 -6.65 -29.24
C TYR A 88 0.92 -5.20 -29.71
N ARG A 89 0.45 -4.22 -28.94
CA ARG A 89 0.52 -2.80 -29.30
C ARG A 89 1.97 -2.32 -29.46
N GLY A 90 2.28 -1.79 -30.64
CA GLY A 90 3.61 -1.24 -30.97
C GLY A 90 4.73 -2.28 -31.08
N ALA A 91 4.42 -3.56 -31.22
CA ALA A 91 5.42 -4.58 -31.55
C ALA A 91 5.98 -4.32 -32.96
N HIS A 92 7.30 -4.34 -33.08
CA HIS A 92 8.02 -4.20 -34.36
C HIS A 92 8.29 -5.58 -34.97
N GLY A 93 8.50 -6.60 -34.12
CA GLY A 93 8.62 -7.98 -34.53
C GLY A 93 7.89 -8.95 -33.59
N ILE A 94 7.36 -10.04 -34.13
CA ILE A 94 6.70 -11.10 -33.38
C ILE A 94 7.33 -12.45 -33.72
N ILE A 95 7.66 -13.24 -32.70
CA ILE A 95 8.21 -14.58 -32.80
C ILE A 95 7.14 -15.57 -32.31
N LEU A 96 6.62 -16.38 -33.23
CA LEU A 96 5.67 -17.46 -32.98
C LEU A 96 6.45 -18.75 -32.72
N VAL A 97 6.36 -19.32 -31.53
CA VAL A 97 7.16 -20.49 -31.14
C VAL A 97 6.26 -21.71 -30.94
N TYR A 98 6.60 -22.83 -31.58
CA TYR A 98 6.05 -24.15 -31.28
C TYR A 98 7.14 -25.15 -30.91
N ASP A 99 6.72 -26.29 -30.38
CA ASP A 99 7.59 -27.40 -30.02
C ASP A 99 7.53 -28.48 -31.10
N VAL A 100 8.66 -28.80 -31.75
CA VAL A 100 8.69 -29.76 -32.88
C VAL A 100 8.28 -31.18 -32.47
N THR A 101 8.34 -31.51 -31.18
CA THR A 101 7.91 -32.82 -30.65
C THR A 101 6.42 -32.85 -30.27
N ARG A 102 5.73 -31.70 -30.21
CA ARG A 102 4.32 -31.60 -29.82
C ARG A 102 3.47 -30.97 -30.91
N ARG A 103 2.87 -31.83 -31.75
CA ARG A 103 2.00 -31.43 -32.87
C ARG A 103 0.83 -30.52 -32.47
N GLU A 104 0.27 -30.68 -31.28
CA GLU A 104 -0.78 -29.80 -30.76
C GLU A 104 -0.35 -28.33 -30.70
N THR A 105 0.90 -28.05 -30.30
CA THR A 105 1.40 -26.68 -30.18
C THR A 105 1.55 -26.00 -31.54
N PHE A 106 1.79 -26.78 -32.60
CA PHE A 106 1.82 -26.32 -33.99
C PHE A 106 0.41 -26.01 -34.51
N MET A 107 -0.59 -26.83 -34.17
CA MET A 107 -1.99 -26.57 -34.52
C MET A 107 -2.54 -25.35 -33.77
N ASN A 108 -2.19 -25.17 -32.49
CA ASN A 108 -2.64 -24.02 -31.71
C ASN A 108 -2.07 -22.69 -32.24
N LEU A 109 -0.87 -22.68 -32.85
CA LEU A 109 -0.35 -21.50 -33.53
C LEU A 109 -1.28 -21.02 -34.66
N LEU A 110 -1.90 -21.96 -35.37
CA LEU A 110 -2.82 -21.68 -36.48
C LEU A 110 -4.17 -21.17 -36.01
N GLU A 111 -4.75 -21.84 -35.01
CA GLU A 111 -6.15 -21.66 -34.68
C GLU A 111 -6.40 -20.54 -33.67
N ILE A 112 -5.39 -20.25 -32.84
CA ILE A 112 -5.47 -19.35 -31.69
C ILE A 112 -4.51 -18.18 -31.89
N TRP A 113 -3.21 -18.43 -31.89
CA TRP A 113 -2.20 -17.36 -31.84
C TRP A 113 -2.16 -16.48 -33.09
N ALA A 114 -2.38 -17.05 -34.27
CA ALA A 114 -2.48 -16.26 -35.51
C ALA A 114 -3.71 -15.33 -35.52
N LYS A 115 -4.87 -15.81 -35.04
CA LYS A 115 -6.09 -14.99 -34.96
C LYS A 115 -5.97 -13.87 -33.92
N GLU A 116 -5.35 -14.15 -32.77
CA GLU A 116 -5.07 -13.13 -31.76
C GLU A 116 -4.17 -12.02 -32.30
N LEU A 117 -3.14 -12.41 -33.05
CA LEU A 117 -2.21 -11.46 -33.65
C LEU A 117 -2.94 -10.53 -34.63
N ASP A 118 -3.84 -11.07 -35.46
CA ASP A 118 -4.63 -10.26 -36.39
C ASP A 118 -5.66 -9.36 -35.66
N LEU A 119 -6.14 -9.77 -34.48
CA LEU A 119 -7.11 -9.00 -33.70
C LEU A 119 -6.46 -7.84 -32.92
N TYR A 120 -5.23 -8.02 -32.43
CA TYR A 120 -4.59 -7.10 -31.47
C TYR A 120 -3.36 -6.37 -31.99
N SER A 121 -2.77 -6.78 -33.11
CA SER A 121 -1.61 -6.06 -33.67
C SER A 121 -2.02 -4.70 -34.20
N THR A 122 -1.50 -3.63 -33.58
CA THR A 122 -1.77 -2.25 -34.01
C THR A 122 -0.78 -1.75 -35.07
N ASN A 123 0.22 -2.55 -35.45
CA ASN A 123 1.23 -2.19 -36.43
C ASN A 123 1.11 -3.12 -37.66
N PRO A 124 0.60 -2.63 -38.80
CA PRO A 124 0.39 -3.46 -39.98
C PRO A 124 1.71 -3.93 -40.62
N ASP A 125 2.80 -3.20 -40.41
CA ASP A 125 4.12 -3.50 -40.98
C ASP A 125 4.96 -4.43 -40.08
N CYS A 126 4.39 -4.99 -39.02
CA CYS A 126 5.10 -5.84 -38.07
C CYS A 126 5.65 -7.12 -38.74
N ILE A 127 6.96 -7.37 -38.57
CA ILE A 127 7.60 -8.58 -39.11
C ILE A 127 7.33 -9.79 -38.21
N LYS A 128 6.90 -10.90 -38.81
CA LYS A 128 6.58 -12.14 -38.11
C LYS A 128 7.59 -13.23 -38.48
N ILE A 129 8.06 -14.00 -37.50
CA ILE A 129 8.87 -15.21 -37.72
C ILE A 129 8.27 -16.39 -36.95
N LEU A 130 8.14 -17.52 -37.63
CA LEU A 130 7.72 -18.80 -37.09
C LEU A 130 8.96 -19.61 -36.71
N VAL A 131 8.98 -20.12 -35.48
CA VAL A 131 10.10 -20.86 -34.90
C VAL A 131 9.66 -22.24 -34.42
N GLY A 132 10.19 -23.28 -35.06
CA GLY A 132 10.12 -24.65 -34.56
C GLY A 132 11.24 -24.89 -33.55
N ASN A 133 10.92 -24.94 -32.25
CA ASN A 133 11.91 -25.09 -31.19
C ASN A 133 12.07 -26.56 -30.74
N LYS A 134 13.19 -26.87 -30.10
CA LYS A 134 13.59 -28.20 -29.56
C LYS A 134 14.02 -29.22 -30.62
N VAL A 135 14.66 -28.77 -31.71
CA VAL A 135 15.22 -29.68 -32.73
C VAL A 135 16.33 -30.60 -32.21
N ASP A 136 16.87 -30.33 -31.02
CA ASP A 136 17.75 -31.27 -30.32
C ASP A 136 17.07 -32.61 -29.97
N ARG A 137 15.76 -32.72 -30.15
CA ARG A 137 14.95 -33.94 -29.97
C ARG A 137 14.37 -34.46 -31.29
N ASP A 138 15.19 -34.52 -32.33
CA ASP A 138 14.75 -34.92 -33.67
C ASP A 138 14.11 -36.32 -33.73
N THR A 139 14.53 -37.24 -32.86
CA THR A 139 13.93 -38.59 -32.76
C THR A 139 12.49 -38.60 -32.25
N GLU A 140 12.06 -37.54 -31.55
CA GLU A 140 10.70 -37.34 -31.03
C GLU A 140 9.88 -36.40 -31.93
N ARG A 141 10.37 -36.06 -33.12
CA ARG A 141 9.76 -35.07 -34.02
C ARG A 141 8.36 -35.50 -34.47
N ALA A 142 7.38 -34.63 -34.20
CA ALA A 142 5.99 -34.80 -34.57
C ALA A 142 5.54 -33.85 -35.70
N VAL A 143 6.35 -32.85 -36.04
CA VAL A 143 6.11 -31.86 -37.12
C VAL A 143 7.34 -31.78 -38.01
N THR A 144 7.17 -32.01 -39.32
CA THR A 144 8.29 -31.99 -40.27
C THR A 144 8.68 -30.56 -40.66
N VAL A 145 9.89 -30.40 -41.19
CA VAL A 145 10.41 -29.11 -41.64
C VAL A 145 9.55 -28.55 -42.79
N GLU A 146 9.08 -29.43 -43.68
CA GLU A 146 8.21 -29.07 -44.81
C GLU A 146 6.85 -28.55 -44.33
N GLU A 147 6.28 -29.15 -43.27
CA GLU A 147 5.03 -28.69 -42.66
C GLU A 147 5.20 -27.29 -42.05
N GLY A 148 6.31 -27.04 -41.34
CA GLY A 148 6.65 -25.73 -40.80
C GLY A 148 6.86 -24.67 -41.88
N LEU A 149 7.54 -25.03 -42.97
CA LEU A 149 7.78 -24.15 -44.11
C LEU A 149 6.49 -23.81 -44.86
N ALA A 150 5.62 -24.81 -45.09
CA ALA A 150 4.32 -24.60 -45.70
C ALA A 150 3.45 -23.66 -44.87
N LEU A 151 3.54 -23.76 -43.53
CA LEU A 151 2.83 -22.87 -42.62
C LEU A 151 3.29 -21.41 -42.73
N ALA A 152 4.60 -21.21 -42.77
CA ALA A 152 5.18 -19.89 -42.85
C ALA A 152 4.84 -19.21 -44.18
N GLN A 153 4.85 -19.97 -45.28
CA GLN A 153 4.41 -19.48 -46.58
C GLN A 153 2.93 -19.05 -46.57
N LYS A 154 2.06 -19.83 -45.93
CA LYS A 154 0.63 -19.52 -45.80
C LYS A 154 0.37 -18.19 -45.06
N HIS A 155 1.13 -17.92 -43.99
CA HIS A 155 0.95 -16.73 -43.15
C HIS A 155 1.93 -15.58 -43.45
N LYS A 156 2.69 -15.69 -44.55
CA LYS A 156 3.68 -14.68 -45.00
C LYS A 156 4.66 -14.29 -43.89
N CYS A 157 5.14 -15.27 -43.12
CA CYS A 157 6.15 -15.06 -42.08
C CYS A 157 7.46 -15.76 -42.44
N LEU A 158 8.56 -15.35 -41.79
CA LEU A 158 9.85 -16.03 -41.89
C LEU A 158 9.77 -17.39 -41.17
N PHE A 159 10.63 -18.34 -41.52
CA PHE A 159 10.67 -19.66 -40.86
C PHE A 159 12.09 -20.04 -40.48
N LEU A 160 12.28 -20.51 -39.24
CA LEU A 160 13.55 -21.06 -38.79
C LEU A 160 13.32 -22.15 -37.74
N GLU A 161 14.07 -23.23 -37.80
CA GLU A 161 14.10 -24.21 -36.72
C GLU A 161 15.26 -23.92 -35.75
N CYS A 162 15.00 -23.99 -34.45
CA CYS A 162 15.94 -23.62 -33.40
C CYS A 162 16.01 -24.69 -32.30
N SER A 163 17.15 -24.76 -31.61
CA SER A 163 17.22 -25.41 -30.30
C SER A 163 17.73 -24.41 -29.28
N ALA A 164 16.86 -24.01 -28.35
CA ALA A 164 17.26 -23.20 -27.21
C ALA A 164 18.40 -23.87 -26.40
N LYS A 165 18.39 -25.20 -26.31
CA LYS A 165 19.32 -26.02 -25.53
C LYS A 165 20.72 -26.07 -26.14
N THR A 166 20.83 -26.41 -27.43
CA THR A 166 22.13 -26.45 -28.15
C THR A 166 22.56 -25.09 -28.69
N ARG A 167 21.66 -24.09 -28.63
CA ARG A 167 21.79 -22.74 -29.19
C ARG A 167 21.80 -22.71 -30.72
N GLU A 168 21.46 -23.81 -31.36
CA GLU A 168 21.33 -23.90 -32.81
C GLU A 168 20.30 -22.90 -33.31
N ASN A 169 20.70 -22.08 -34.28
CA ASN A 169 19.90 -21.05 -34.96
C ASN A 169 19.26 -19.96 -34.09
N VAL A 170 19.44 -19.97 -32.76
CA VAL A 170 18.86 -18.96 -31.84
C VAL A 170 19.37 -17.55 -32.16
N GLN A 171 20.68 -17.37 -32.33
CA GLN A 171 21.24 -16.06 -32.67
C GLN A 171 20.83 -15.61 -34.08
N GLN A 172 20.69 -16.56 -35.01
CA GLN A 172 20.26 -16.29 -36.38
C GLN A 172 18.80 -15.83 -36.41
N CYS A 173 17.90 -16.47 -35.66
CA CYS A 173 16.50 -16.09 -35.54
C CYS A 173 16.31 -14.60 -35.22
N PHE A 174 16.94 -14.11 -34.14
CA PHE A 174 16.82 -12.71 -33.74
C PHE A 174 17.54 -11.74 -34.69
N LYS A 175 18.65 -12.17 -35.32
CA LYS A 175 19.35 -11.37 -36.32
C LYS A 175 18.56 -11.21 -37.62
N GLU A 176 17.97 -12.27 -38.13
CA GLU A 176 17.15 -12.22 -39.35
C GLU A 176 15.88 -11.38 -39.14
N LEU A 177 15.21 -11.57 -37.99
CA LEU A 177 14.06 -10.73 -37.62
C LEU A 177 14.44 -9.25 -37.58
N THR A 178 15.55 -8.90 -36.93
CA THR A 178 15.98 -7.50 -36.81
C THR A 178 16.50 -6.90 -38.11
N MET A 179 17.15 -7.69 -38.97
CA MET A 179 17.50 -7.27 -40.33
C MET A 179 16.26 -6.93 -41.15
N LYS A 180 15.23 -7.78 -41.09
CA LYS A 180 13.97 -7.55 -41.82
C LYS A 180 13.20 -6.35 -41.31
N ILE A 181 13.22 -6.09 -39.99
CA ILE A 181 12.67 -4.85 -39.42
C ILE A 181 13.44 -3.62 -39.93
N LEU A 182 14.77 -3.70 -40.07
CA LEU A 182 15.59 -2.61 -40.60
C LEU A 182 15.32 -2.28 -42.08
N GLU A 183 14.81 -3.23 -42.85
CA GLU A 183 14.45 -3.04 -44.26
C GLU A 183 13.14 -2.24 -44.43
N ILE A 184 12.34 -2.07 -43.37
CA ILE A 184 11.05 -1.37 -43.42
C ILE A 184 11.19 0.07 -42.86
N PRO A 185 11.12 1.11 -43.71
CA PRO A 185 11.32 2.49 -43.26
C PRO A 185 10.30 2.99 -42.24
N SER A 186 9.04 2.51 -42.29
CA SER A 186 7.97 2.89 -41.35
C SER A 186 8.23 2.40 -39.92
N LEU A 187 9.11 1.43 -39.72
CA LEU A 187 9.50 0.90 -38.41
C LEU A 187 10.72 1.61 -37.80
N LEU A 188 11.31 2.59 -38.49
CA LEU A 188 12.56 3.25 -38.10
C LEU A 188 12.31 4.64 -37.52
N GLU A 189 11.84 4.72 -36.26
CA GLU A 189 11.86 6.00 -35.53
C GLU A 189 13.27 6.32 -34.99
N LYS A 190 13.74 7.57 -35.21
CA LYS A 190 15.06 8.03 -34.73
C LYS A 190 15.08 8.18 -33.21
N GLY A 191 15.98 7.45 -32.54
CA GLY A 191 16.25 7.58 -31.12
C GLY A 191 16.72 9.00 -30.73
N SER A 192 16.28 9.45 -29.56
CA SER A 192 16.43 10.78 -28.96
C SER A 192 17.87 11.32 -28.84
N THR A 193 18.05 12.59 -29.23
CA THR A 193 19.24 13.43 -28.96
C THR A 193 19.40 13.75 -27.46
N PRO A 194 20.63 13.72 -26.91
CA PRO A 194 20.90 14.11 -25.52
C PRO A 194 21.02 15.63 -25.38
N VAL A 195 20.16 16.25 -24.56
CA VAL A 195 20.29 17.66 -24.16
C VAL A 195 21.33 17.78 -23.04
N LYS A 196 22.52 18.29 -23.37
CA LYS A 196 23.45 18.92 -22.41
C LYS A 196 24.23 20.06 -23.08
N ASN A 197 24.40 21.12 -22.30
CA ASN A 197 25.29 22.28 -22.43
C ASN A 197 24.71 23.56 -23.05
N GLN A 198 24.14 24.39 -22.18
CA GLN A 198 24.57 25.78 -22.01
C GLN A 198 24.31 26.17 -20.55
N ILE A 199 25.37 26.22 -19.73
CA ILE A 199 25.64 27.07 -18.55
C ILE A 199 27.00 26.57 -18.04
N LEU A 200 28.06 27.05 -18.66
CA LEU A 200 29.44 27.04 -18.13
C LEU A 200 30.24 28.14 -18.83
N GLN A 201 29.68 29.35 -18.80
CA GLN A 201 30.40 30.62 -18.94
C GLN A 201 29.71 31.62 -18.03
N GLN A 202 30.12 31.60 -16.75
CA GLN A 202 30.07 32.70 -15.77
C GLN A 202 30.25 32.13 -14.34
N LYS A 203 31.36 31.44 -14.10
CA LYS A 203 31.91 31.25 -12.75
C LYS A 203 33.44 31.26 -12.81
N GLN A 204 33.99 32.36 -13.32
CA GLN A 204 35.38 32.78 -13.09
C GLN A 204 35.41 34.31 -12.99
N ALA A 205 34.82 34.83 -11.91
CA ALA A 205 35.14 36.12 -11.32
C ALA A 205 34.50 36.14 -9.92
N GLN A 206 35.21 36.70 -8.94
CA GLN A 206 34.85 36.82 -7.52
C GLN A 206 35.18 35.61 -6.64
N HIS A 207 36.48 35.37 -6.50
CA HIS A 207 37.05 34.93 -5.23
C HIS A 207 37.84 36.12 -4.68
N ASN A 208 37.31 36.80 -3.64
CA ASN A 208 38.07 37.58 -2.66
C ASN A 208 37.15 38.02 -1.50
N ASP A 209 37.58 37.68 -0.28
CA ASP A 209 37.07 38.04 1.07
C ASP A 209 35.61 37.66 1.41
N SER A 210 35.24 37.21 2.63
CA SER A 210 35.89 37.11 3.94
C SER A 210 35.07 36.16 4.85
N ARG A 211 35.66 35.75 5.98
CA ARG A 211 35.26 34.69 6.93
C ARG A 211 33.89 34.88 7.62
N VAL A 212 33.03 33.86 7.65
CA VAL A 212 32.00 33.62 8.71
C VAL A 212 31.72 32.10 8.87
N HIS A 213 31.57 31.65 10.11
CA HIS A 213 31.36 30.26 10.56
C HIS A 213 30.20 29.49 9.87
N HIS A 214 30.47 28.24 9.51
CA HIS A 214 29.45 27.24 9.10
C HIS A 214 28.92 26.44 10.29
N PRO A 215 27.59 26.19 10.38
CA PRO A 215 27.04 24.98 10.99
C PRO A 215 26.94 23.86 9.93
N GLU A 216 27.22 22.63 10.36
CA GLU A 216 27.36 21.43 9.54
C GLU A 216 26.05 21.04 8.82
N ARG A 217 26.12 20.90 7.48
CA ARG A 217 25.11 20.26 6.64
C ARG A 217 25.43 18.78 6.46
N CYS A 218 24.43 17.91 6.64
CA CYS A 218 24.47 16.53 6.18
C CYS A 218 24.40 16.50 4.64
N ASN A 219 25.49 16.13 3.99
CA ASN A 219 25.55 15.97 2.52
C ASN A 219 24.90 14.64 2.11
N THR A 220 23.90 14.75 1.25
CA THR A 220 23.37 13.68 0.40
C THR A 220 24.31 13.43 -0.78
N LYS A 221 24.57 12.15 -1.10
CA LYS A 221 24.92 11.76 -2.46
C LYS A 221 23.64 11.30 -3.15
N ALA A 222 23.31 12.02 -4.23
CA ALA A 222 22.18 11.75 -5.09
C ALA A 222 22.32 10.38 -5.80
N GLY A 223 21.24 9.62 -5.80
CA GLY A 223 20.99 8.53 -6.73
C GLY A 223 19.54 8.64 -7.21
N GLY A 224 19.35 9.07 -8.45
CA GLY A 224 18.04 9.13 -9.09
C GLY A 224 17.79 7.93 -10.01
N ILE A 225 16.51 7.56 -10.05
CA ILE A 225 15.70 6.95 -11.13
C ILE A 225 15.07 5.58 -10.77
N GLU A 226 13.73 5.58 -10.80
CA GLU A 226 12.78 4.48 -10.70
C GLU A 226 12.92 3.40 -11.79
N LEU A 227 12.68 2.13 -11.40
CA LEU A 227 11.61 1.26 -11.92
C LEU A 227 11.75 -0.14 -11.28
N GLY A 228 10.65 -0.59 -10.65
CA GLY A 228 10.39 -1.96 -10.18
C GLY A 228 11.40 -2.55 -9.18
N ARG A 229 11.22 -2.32 -7.89
CA ARG A 229 12.04 -2.98 -6.84
C ARG A 229 11.17 -3.53 -5.73
N VAL A 230 11.47 -4.79 -5.37
CA VAL A 230 11.32 -5.33 -4.01
C VAL A 230 11.64 -4.21 -3.02
N LYS A 231 10.69 -3.83 -2.17
CA LYS A 231 10.94 -2.86 -1.11
C LYS A 231 11.41 -3.64 0.10
N GLU A 232 12.71 -3.76 0.25
CA GLU A 232 13.28 -4.15 1.54
C GLU A 232 13.04 -3.01 2.53
N LEU A 233 12.30 -3.30 3.60
CA LEU A 233 12.33 -2.51 4.82
C LEU A 233 13.35 -3.17 5.76
N GLU A 234 14.59 -2.71 5.70
CA GLU A 234 15.64 -3.15 6.62
C GLU A 234 15.54 -2.37 7.95
N SER A 235 15.21 -3.05 9.06
CA SER A 235 15.58 -2.52 10.37
C SER A 235 17.10 -2.69 10.53
N SER A 236 17.85 -1.59 10.40
CA SER A 236 19.32 -1.63 10.36
C SER A 236 19.91 -2.25 11.63
N ASP A 237 20.84 -3.19 11.46
CA ASP A 237 21.77 -3.67 12.48
C ASP A 237 23.19 -3.15 12.19
N GLN A 238 23.87 -2.70 13.24
CA GLN A 238 25.32 -2.86 13.40
C GLN A 238 25.65 -2.60 14.87
N LYS A 239 25.69 -3.68 15.67
CA LYS A 239 26.40 -3.78 16.97
C LYS A 239 26.49 -2.47 17.77
N GLY A 240 25.42 -2.16 18.48
CA GLY A 240 25.42 -1.13 19.51
C GLY A 240 23.99 -0.83 19.93
N ARG A 241 23.71 -0.83 21.23
CA ARG A 241 22.41 -0.46 21.84
C ARG A 241 21.80 0.76 21.13
N ASN A 242 20.82 0.55 20.27
CA ASN A 242 20.19 1.61 19.47
C ASN A 242 19.18 2.40 20.32
N THR A 243 19.70 3.30 21.16
CA THR A 243 18.92 4.41 21.71
C THR A 243 18.97 5.57 20.72
N TRP A 244 18.02 5.63 19.79
CA TRP A 244 17.82 6.83 18.98
C TRP A 244 16.94 7.81 19.75
N SER A 245 17.53 8.97 20.04
CA SER A 245 16.84 10.13 20.60
C SER A 245 16.68 11.11 19.46
N CYS A 246 15.44 11.48 19.11
CA CYS A 246 15.21 12.62 18.22
C CYS A 246 16.02 13.82 18.76
N PRO A 247 16.70 14.63 17.92
CA PRO A 247 17.56 15.71 18.41
C PRO A 247 16.90 16.67 19.41
N TRP A 248 15.57 16.85 19.31
CA TRP A 248 14.76 17.58 20.28
C TRP A 248 14.46 16.76 21.55
N MET A 249 14.15 15.45 21.45
CA MET A 249 14.02 14.54 22.62
C MET A 249 15.31 14.48 23.45
N ARG A 250 16.47 14.54 22.81
CA ARG A 250 17.78 14.54 23.48
C ARG A 250 17.98 15.76 24.41
N ARG A 251 17.24 16.85 24.15
CA ARG A 251 17.27 18.09 24.94
C ARG A 251 16.13 18.19 25.96
N MET A 252 15.18 17.25 25.95
CA MET A 252 14.05 17.16 26.90
C MET A 252 14.40 16.34 28.17
N GLY A 253 15.68 16.06 28.42
CA GLY A 253 16.14 15.47 29.69
C GLY A 253 15.91 13.96 29.86
N GLY A 254 15.25 13.27 28.91
CA GLY A 254 15.02 11.82 28.95
C GLY A 254 15.40 11.10 27.66
N LYS A 255 16.07 9.94 27.75
CA LYS A 255 16.20 9.00 26.63
C LYS A 255 14.91 8.16 26.55
N LYS A 256 13.91 8.58 25.77
CA LYS A 256 12.79 7.70 25.38
C LYS A 256 13.17 6.85 24.16
N MET A 257 12.74 5.60 24.13
CA MET A 257 12.88 4.72 22.96
C MET A 257 11.74 4.97 21.96
N VAL A 258 12.09 5.37 20.74
CA VAL A 258 11.15 5.50 19.60
C VAL A 258 11.25 4.24 18.75
N ILE A 259 10.11 3.69 18.35
CA ILE A 259 10.06 2.64 17.35
C ILE A 259 10.23 3.30 15.99
N THR A 260 11.32 2.96 15.31
CA THR A 260 11.67 3.49 13.98
C THR A 260 11.63 2.36 12.96
N ILE A 261 11.43 2.73 11.69
CA ILE A 261 11.53 1.79 10.57
C ILE A 261 12.66 2.29 9.70
N ASN A 262 13.68 1.46 9.49
CA ASN A 262 14.92 1.81 8.79
C ASN A 262 15.60 3.06 9.37
N GLY A 263 15.53 3.25 10.69
CA GLY A 263 16.05 4.43 11.38
C GLY A 263 15.26 5.73 11.13
N MET A 264 14.09 5.65 10.47
CA MET A 264 13.23 6.79 10.18
C MET A 264 12.06 6.89 11.16
N PHE A 265 11.74 8.12 11.56
CA PHE A 265 10.51 8.48 12.25
C PHE A 265 9.95 9.79 11.70
N PRO A 266 8.71 9.82 11.18
CA PRO A 266 7.87 8.66 10.85
C PRO A 266 8.56 7.69 9.87
N GLY A 267 8.00 6.50 9.72
CA GLY A 267 8.51 5.48 8.81
C GLY A 267 8.45 5.90 7.34
N PRO A 268 9.17 5.17 6.45
CA PRO A 268 9.28 5.50 5.04
C PRO A 268 7.96 5.40 4.26
N LEU A 269 7.81 6.24 3.24
CA LEU A 269 6.66 6.19 2.34
C LEU A 269 6.59 4.87 1.55
N ILE A 270 5.49 4.13 1.69
CA ILE A 270 5.12 3.07 0.75
C ILE A 270 4.38 3.69 -0.43
N ASN A 271 5.14 4.09 -1.45
CA ASN A 271 4.59 4.56 -2.72
C ASN A 271 4.29 3.39 -3.67
N ALA A 272 3.02 3.16 -4.01
CA ALA A 272 2.57 2.13 -4.94
C ALA A 272 1.67 2.76 -6.01
N THR A 273 1.50 2.08 -7.14
CA THR A 273 0.45 2.36 -8.11
C THR A 273 -0.67 1.34 -7.94
N THR A 274 -1.90 1.73 -8.29
CA THR A 274 -3.03 0.79 -8.32
C THR A 274 -2.68 -0.46 -9.13
N ASN A 275 -2.97 -1.62 -8.53
CA ASN A 275 -2.72 -2.99 -9.01
C ASN A 275 -1.29 -3.51 -8.81
N ASP A 276 -0.40 -2.72 -8.21
CA ASP A 276 0.94 -3.19 -7.85
C ASP A 276 0.87 -4.25 -6.75
N PHE A 277 1.82 -5.18 -6.79
CA PHE A 277 2.15 -6.05 -5.68
C PHE A 277 3.20 -5.38 -4.81
N VAL A 278 2.89 -5.25 -3.53
CA VAL A 278 3.76 -4.70 -2.50
C VAL A 278 4.31 -5.85 -1.69
N HIS A 279 5.63 -5.97 -1.67
CA HIS A 279 6.36 -6.90 -0.82
C HIS A 279 7.04 -6.09 0.27
N VAL A 280 6.78 -6.42 1.53
CA VAL A 280 7.38 -5.76 2.69
C VAL A 280 7.96 -6.81 3.62
N ASN A 281 9.28 -6.94 3.61
CA ASN A 281 9.99 -7.78 4.57
C ASN A 281 10.20 -7.01 5.87
N VAL A 282 9.69 -7.52 6.99
CA VAL A 282 9.76 -6.91 8.31
C VAL A 282 10.68 -7.74 9.19
N PHE A 283 11.82 -7.16 9.57
CA PHE A 283 12.74 -7.74 10.54
C PHE A 283 12.46 -7.15 11.92
N ASN A 284 12.02 -7.99 12.87
CA ASN A 284 11.70 -7.54 14.22
C ASN A 284 12.97 -7.47 15.09
N ASN A 285 13.53 -6.27 15.24
CA ASN A 285 14.67 -6.01 16.13
C ASN A 285 14.24 -5.45 17.49
N LEU A 286 12.95 -5.48 17.82
CA LEU A 286 12.46 -5.15 19.15
C LEU A 286 12.71 -6.31 20.11
N ASP A 287 12.62 -6.04 21.40
CA ASP A 287 12.65 -7.04 22.47
C ASP A 287 11.26 -7.62 22.78
N GLU A 288 10.26 -7.32 21.96
CA GLU A 288 8.87 -7.79 22.08
C GLU A 288 8.33 -8.24 20.71
N PRO A 289 7.32 -9.13 20.69
CA PRO A 289 6.67 -9.54 19.44
C PRO A 289 6.06 -8.36 18.69
N LEU A 290 6.09 -8.41 17.36
CA LEU A 290 5.66 -7.33 16.47
C LEU A 290 4.68 -7.83 15.40
N LEU A 291 3.67 -7.01 15.12
CA LEU A 291 2.84 -7.08 13.93
C LEU A 291 2.69 -5.67 13.34
N ILE A 292 2.51 -5.58 12.02
CA ILE A 292 2.30 -4.33 11.29
C ILE A 292 1.01 -4.48 10.49
N THR A 293 0.06 -3.56 10.68
CA THR A 293 -1.16 -3.50 9.90
C THR A 293 -1.11 -2.39 8.85
N TRP A 294 -1.88 -2.56 7.77
CA TRP A 294 -1.91 -1.72 6.58
C TRP A 294 -3.22 -0.94 6.51
N ASN A 295 -3.45 -0.07 7.49
CA ASN A 295 -4.72 0.62 7.74
C ASN A 295 -5.39 1.18 6.46
N GLY A 296 -6.51 0.55 6.07
CA GLY A 296 -7.31 0.91 4.90
C GLY A 296 -6.95 0.19 3.59
N ILE A 297 -5.85 -0.57 3.54
CA ILE A 297 -5.58 -1.49 2.43
C ILE A 297 -6.51 -2.71 2.57
N GLN A 298 -7.29 -3.00 1.53
CA GLN A 298 -8.35 -3.99 1.55
C GLN A 298 -7.86 -5.44 1.49
N GLN A 299 -6.56 -5.68 1.31
CA GLN A 299 -5.99 -7.03 1.35
C GLN A 299 -6.78 -8.07 0.54
N ARG A 300 -7.22 -7.69 -0.67
CA ARG A 300 -8.19 -8.47 -1.46
C ARG A 300 -7.76 -9.93 -1.60
N LEU A 301 -8.64 -10.84 -1.17
CA LEU A 301 -8.48 -12.29 -1.14
C LEU A 301 -7.39 -12.80 -0.18
N ASN A 302 -6.87 -11.98 0.72
CA ASN A 302 -5.63 -12.30 1.43
C ASN A 302 -5.55 -11.74 2.86
N SER A 303 -6.48 -12.17 3.73
CA SER A 303 -6.45 -11.77 5.15
C SER A 303 -5.21 -12.25 5.90
N TRP A 304 -4.42 -13.18 5.34
CA TRP A 304 -3.12 -13.63 5.88
C TRP A 304 -2.06 -12.53 5.96
N GLN A 305 -2.30 -11.37 5.32
CA GLN A 305 -1.35 -10.28 5.20
C GLN A 305 -1.79 -9.02 5.94
N ASP A 306 -2.87 -9.14 6.71
CA ASP A 306 -3.53 -8.02 7.37
C ASP A 306 -2.76 -7.50 8.59
N GLY A 307 -2.10 -8.40 9.32
CA GLY A 307 -1.11 -8.04 10.34
C GLY A 307 -1.72 -7.55 11.64
N VAL A 308 -2.78 -8.21 12.12
CA VAL A 308 -3.38 -8.02 13.44
C VAL A 308 -3.45 -9.34 14.20
N SER A 309 -3.69 -9.30 15.51
CA SER A 309 -3.56 -10.47 16.41
C SER A 309 -4.47 -11.65 16.04
N GLY A 310 -5.65 -11.39 15.44
CA GLY A 310 -6.54 -12.44 14.97
C GLY A 310 -6.18 -13.01 13.61
N THR A 311 -5.44 -12.29 12.77
CA THR A 311 -5.08 -12.76 11.41
C THR A 311 -3.69 -13.38 11.34
N ASN A 312 -2.76 -12.92 12.18
CA ASN A 312 -1.36 -13.31 12.14
C ASN A 312 -0.83 -13.67 13.54
N CYS A 313 -0.04 -14.74 13.60
CA CYS A 313 0.85 -14.95 14.74
C CYS A 313 1.96 -13.88 14.72
N PRO A 314 2.33 -13.30 15.88
CA PRO A 314 3.34 -12.25 15.94
C PRO A 314 4.72 -12.66 15.40
N ILE A 315 5.44 -11.68 14.85
CA ILE A 315 6.84 -11.84 14.49
C ILE A 315 7.65 -11.72 15.78
N GLU A 316 8.21 -12.83 16.25
CA GLU A 316 9.02 -12.86 17.46
C GLU A 316 10.29 -12.00 17.35
N ALA A 317 10.83 -11.59 18.49
CA ALA A 317 12.08 -10.82 18.54
C ALA A 317 13.23 -11.56 17.85
N GLY A 318 13.96 -10.86 16.97
CA GLY A 318 15.04 -11.41 16.15
C GLY A 318 14.59 -12.17 14.89
N ASN A 319 13.28 -12.39 14.70
CA ASN A 319 12.74 -13.05 13.52
C ASN A 319 12.26 -12.04 12.46
N ASN A 320 11.86 -12.55 11.30
CA ASN A 320 11.32 -11.76 10.22
C ASN A 320 10.07 -12.38 9.60
N TRP A 321 9.34 -11.56 8.86
CA TRP A 321 8.20 -11.98 8.06
C TRP A 321 8.04 -11.07 6.84
N THR A 322 7.73 -11.66 5.69
CA THR A 322 7.41 -10.89 4.48
C THR A 322 5.90 -10.81 4.27
N TYR A 323 5.37 -9.59 4.35
CA TYR A 323 4.01 -9.27 3.92
C TYR A 323 3.96 -9.11 2.39
N VAL A 324 2.99 -9.74 1.73
CA VAL A 324 2.80 -9.67 0.27
C VAL A 324 1.35 -9.41 -0.08
N PHE A 325 1.04 -8.19 -0.49
CA PHE A 325 -0.32 -7.79 -0.81
C PHE A 325 -0.41 -6.99 -2.11
N GLN A 326 -1.59 -6.98 -2.70
CA GLN A 326 -1.86 -6.24 -3.94
C GLN A 326 -2.82 -5.10 -3.64
N THR A 327 -2.52 -3.90 -4.12
CA THR A 327 -3.40 -2.72 -3.96
C THR A 327 -4.63 -2.77 -4.88
N LYS A 328 -4.67 -3.72 -5.82
CA LYS A 328 -5.75 -4.00 -6.77
C LYS A 328 -6.31 -2.72 -7.43
N ASP A 329 -7.52 -2.31 -7.10
CA ASP A 329 -8.19 -1.13 -7.65
C ASP A 329 -8.18 0.07 -6.67
N GLN A 330 -7.56 -0.08 -5.50
CA GLN A 330 -7.40 1.03 -4.57
C GLN A 330 -6.47 2.10 -5.16
N ILE A 331 -6.75 3.33 -4.78
CA ILE A 331 -5.98 4.55 -4.97
C ILE A 331 -6.18 5.38 -3.71
N GLY A 332 -5.36 6.38 -3.44
CA GLY A 332 -5.59 7.32 -2.33
C GLY A 332 -4.47 7.37 -1.32
N THR A 333 -4.84 7.74 -0.10
CA THR A 333 -3.96 8.01 1.03
C THR A 333 -4.29 7.05 2.18
N PHE A 334 -3.30 6.27 2.61
CA PHE A 334 -3.44 5.30 3.70
C PHE A 334 -2.21 5.36 4.62
N THR A 335 -2.21 4.57 5.69
CA THR A 335 -1.09 4.49 6.63
C THR A 335 -0.81 3.04 7.00
N TYR A 336 0.34 2.79 7.61
CA TYR A 336 0.64 1.54 8.29
C TYR A 336 1.17 1.85 9.69
N PHE A 337 1.00 0.92 10.62
CA PHE A 337 1.49 1.07 12.00
C PHE A 337 1.56 -0.29 12.74
N PRO A 338 2.27 -0.36 13.90
CA PRO A 338 2.29 -1.55 14.74
C PRO A 338 0.95 -1.80 15.44
N SER A 339 0.42 -3.02 15.32
CA SER A 339 -0.95 -3.35 15.75
C SER A 339 -1.07 -4.00 17.13
N ILE A 340 0.05 -4.36 17.77
CA ILE A 340 0.04 -5.05 19.08
C ILE A 340 0.91 -4.33 20.11
N ASN A 341 0.78 -4.77 21.37
CA ASN A 341 1.65 -4.37 22.48
C ASN A 341 1.72 -2.86 22.74
N PHE A 342 0.68 -2.12 22.31
CA PHE A 342 0.59 -0.66 22.42
C PHE A 342 1.72 0.10 21.71
N HIS A 343 2.43 -0.55 20.78
CA HIS A 343 3.64 -0.03 20.14
C HIS A 343 3.42 1.30 19.38
N LYS A 344 2.22 1.51 18.81
CA LYS A 344 1.88 2.70 18.00
C LYS A 344 2.17 4.04 18.72
N VAL A 345 2.03 4.11 20.05
CA VAL A 345 2.32 5.35 20.82
C VAL A 345 3.79 5.75 20.83
N SER A 346 4.69 4.85 20.43
CA SER A 346 6.13 5.10 20.30
C SER A 346 6.59 5.23 18.86
N GLY A 347 5.68 5.31 17.89
CA GLY A 347 6.01 5.44 16.47
C GLY A 347 5.77 4.16 15.68
N GLY A 348 6.70 3.82 14.79
CA GLY A 348 6.57 2.69 13.86
C GLY A 348 5.50 2.87 12.78
N TYR A 349 4.89 4.05 12.68
CA TYR A 349 3.89 4.36 11.67
C TYR A 349 4.47 5.13 10.49
N GLY A 350 3.86 5.00 9.32
CA GLY A 350 4.25 5.74 8.12
C GLY A 350 3.14 5.80 7.06
N PRO A 351 3.36 6.58 5.99
CA PRO A 351 2.35 6.79 4.95
C PRO A 351 2.39 5.70 3.87
N ILE A 352 1.23 5.41 3.31
CA ILE A 352 1.06 4.64 2.07
C ILE A 352 0.37 5.55 1.04
N ARG A 353 0.98 5.68 -0.13
CA ARG A 353 0.35 6.32 -1.29
C ARG A 353 0.03 5.27 -2.33
N VAL A 354 -1.22 5.20 -2.75
CA VAL A 354 -1.62 4.40 -3.91
C VAL A 354 -2.02 5.32 -5.04
N ASN A 355 -1.19 5.41 -6.07
CA ASN A 355 -1.37 6.33 -7.17
C ASN A 355 -2.23 5.76 -8.28
N ASN A 356 -2.82 6.65 -9.07
CA ASN A 356 -3.43 6.28 -10.34
C ASN A 356 -2.34 5.81 -11.32
N ARG A 357 -2.71 4.95 -12.26
CA ARG A 357 -1.87 4.71 -13.44
C ARG A 357 -1.76 6.02 -14.24
N ASN A 358 -0.62 6.27 -14.88
CA ASN A 358 -0.39 7.49 -15.66
C ASN A 358 -1.44 7.76 -16.75
N VAL A 359 -2.13 6.72 -17.22
CA VAL A 359 -3.22 6.83 -18.21
C VAL A 359 -4.57 7.22 -17.62
N ILE A 360 -4.72 7.18 -16.29
CA ILE A 360 -5.96 7.52 -15.56
C ILE A 360 -5.76 8.88 -14.89
N LEU A 361 -6.44 9.88 -15.44
CA LEU A 361 -6.42 11.23 -14.86
C LEU A 361 -7.11 11.25 -13.49
N VAL A 362 -6.56 12.06 -12.59
CA VAL A 362 -7.22 12.44 -11.33
C VAL A 362 -8.35 13.43 -11.62
N PRO A 363 -9.44 13.48 -10.84
CA PRO A 363 -10.60 14.34 -11.09
C PRO A 363 -10.38 15.81 -10.65
N PHE A 364 -9.14 16.28 -10.66
CA PHE A 364 -8.73 17.63 -10.31
C PHE A 364 -7.44 17.99 -11.05
N PRO A 365 -7.11 19.29 -11.22
CA PRO A 365 -5.88 19.71 -11.87
C PRO A 365 -4.63 19.12 -11.19
N LYS A 366 -3.62 18.75 -12.00
CA LYS A 366 -2.37 18.20 -11.48
C LYS A 366 -1.70 19.24 -10.54
N PRO A 367 -1.43 18.90 -9.26
CA PRO A 367 -0.73 19.79 -8.35
C PRO A 367 0.76 19.91 -8.72
N GLU A 368 1.40 20.98 -8.26
CA GLU A 368 2.84 21.21 -8.39
C GLU A 368 3.65 20.15 -7.63
N ALA A 369 3.25 19.85 -6.39
CA ALA A 369 3.82 18.79 -5.57
C ALA A 369 2.81 18.22 -4.58
N GLU A 370 3.15 17.09 -3.98
CA GLU A 370 2.35 16.42 -2.95
C GLU A 370 3.14 16.22 -1.65
N PHE A 371 2.54 16.60 -0.53
CA PHE A 371 3.11 16.45 0.81
C PHE A 371 2.32 15.41 1.61
N ASP A 372 3.01 14.52 2.32
CA ASP A 372 2.39 13.71 3.38
C ASP A 372 2.49 14.47 4.70
N LEU A 373 1.38 14.55 5.42
CA LEU A 373 1.28 15.19 6.72
C LEU A 373 0.64 14.21 7.70
N LEU A 374 1.50 13.49 8.43
CA LEU A 374 1.09 12.60 9.51
C LEU A 374 1.01 13.41 10.81
N ILE A 375 -0.20 13.52 11.37
CA ILE A 375 -0.44 14.25 12.62
C ILE A 375 -0.84 13.23 13.67
N GLY A 376 -0.19 13.27 14.82
CA GLY A 376 -0.49 12.34 15.91
C GLY A 376 -0.13 12.89 17.27
N ASP A 377 -0.98 12.60 18.24
CA ASP A 377 -0.68 12.81 19.65
C ASP A 377 0.45 11.87 20.12
N TRP A 378 1.25 12.36 21.08
CA TRP A 378 2.48 11.72 21.50
C TRP A 378 2.67 11.81 23.02
N PHE A 379 3.11 10.70 23.60
CA PHE A 379 3.49 10.60 25.01
C PHE A 379 4.99 10.82 25.16
N GLU A 380 5.43 11.60 26.15
CA GLU A 380 6.84 11.76 26.49
C GLU A 380 7.41 10.54 27.21
N ALA A 381 6.56 9.79 27.91
CA ALA A 381 6.94 8.53 28.57
C ALA A 381 7.09 7.37 27.57
N ASP A 382 7.88 6.36 27.97
CA ASP A 382 8.10 5.15 27.20
C ASP A 382 6.80 4.32 27.05
N TYR A 383 6.62 3.68 25.90
CA TYR A 383 5.39 2.93 25.62
C TYR A 383 5.16 1.77 26.60
N LYS A 384 6.22 1.14 27.14
CA LYS A 384 6.07 0.09 28.17
C LYS A 384 5.53 0.67 29.47
N ALA A 385 5.96 1.87 29.85
CA ALA A 385 5.45 2.57 31.03
C ALA A 385 3.99 3.00 30.83
N ILE A 386 3.65 3.55 29.67
CA ILE A 386 2.25 3.89 29.34
C ILE A 386 1.38 2.62 29.35
N ARG A 387 1.86 1.53 28.75
CA ARG A 387 1.15 0.25 28.72
C ARG A 387 0.91 -0.34 30.11
N SER A 388 1.81 -0.13 31.08
CA SER A 388 1.61 -0.59 32.45
C SER A 388 0.53 0.18 33.22
N VAL A 389 0.26 1.44 32.86
CA VAL A 389 -0.72 2.27 33.58
C VAL A 389 -2.06 2.38 32.85
N VAL A 390 -2.09 2.16 31.52
CA VAL A 390 -3.30 2.31 30.70
C VAL A 390 -4.41 1.32 31.05
N GLN A 391 -4.06 0.21 31.71
CA GLN A 391 -5.01 -0.79 32.18
C GLN A 391 -5.80 -0.33 33.42
N GLU A 392 -5.25 0.61 34.19
CA GLU A 392 -5.83 1.10 35.44
C GLU A 392 -6.34 2.54 35.30
N ASN A 393 -5.70 3.35 34.44
CA ASN A 393 -5.95 4.77 34.33
C ASN A 393 -6.13 5.21 32.87
N TRP A 394 -6.94 6.25 32.69
CA TRP A 394 -6.94 6.99 31.43
C TRP A 394 -5.63 7.77 31.30
N VAL A 395 -4.99 7.68 30.14
CA VAL A 395 -3.71 8.35 29.86
C VAL A 395 -3.90 9.46 28.85
N PHE A 396 -3.29 10.61 29.11
CA PHE A 396 -3.34 11.76 28.21
C PHE A 396 -1.99 11.96 27.52
N PRO A 397 -1.98 12.19 26.20
CA PRO A 397 -0.79 12.60 25.47
C PRO A 397 -0.26 13.97 25.93
N ASP A 398 1.03 14.21 25.72
CA ASP A 398 1.73 15.42 26.16
C ASP A 398 1.88 16.48 25.04
N VAL A 399 2.03 16.02 23.79
CA VAL A 399 2.33 16.87 22.63
C VAL A 399 1.68 16.34 21.36
N MET A 400 1.29 17.26 20.47
CA MET A 400 0.81 16.92 19.13
C MET A 400 1.95 17.09 18.13
N LEU A 401 2.33 16.02 17.43
CA LEU A 401 3.41 16.02 16.45
C LEU A 401 2.87 16.17 15.02
N MET A 402 3.63 16.86 14.18
CA MET A 402 3.44 16.87 12.71
C MET A 402 4.67 16.23 12.07
N ASN A 403 4.49 15.15 11.32
CA ASN A 403 5.57 14.36 10.74
C ASN A 403 6.69 14.02 11.76
N GLY A 404 6.29 13.63 12.97
CA GLY A 404 7.20 13.28 14.07
C GLY A 404 7.99 14.45 14.68
N LYS A 405 7.67 15.69 14.30
CA LYS A 405 8.32 16.92 14.78
C LYS A 405 7.42 17.68 15.74
N ALA A 406 8.03 18.31 16.74
CA ALA A 406 7.33 19.10 17.73
C ALA A 406 6.71 20.38 17.13
N PRO A 407 5.72 20.98 17.80
CA PRO A 407 5.09 22.22 17.35
C PRO A 407 6.09 23.37 17.16
N TYR A 408 5.87 24.20 16.15
CA TYR A 408 6.61 25.45 15.95
C TYR A 408 6.51 26.36 17.19
N GLY A 409 7.67 26.87 17.64
CA GLY A 409 7.78 27.70 18.85
C GLY A 409 7.74 26.92 20.17
N TYR A 410 7.85 25.59 20.13
CA TYR A 410 8.01 24.76 21.33
C TYR A 410 9.42 24.95 21.90
N SER A 411 9.52 25.37 23.17
CA SER A 411 10.73 25.91 23.81
C SER A 411 11.97 25.01 23.74
N ASN A 412 11.79 23.70 23.65
CA ASN A 412 12.88 22.72 23.63
C ASN A 412 13.14 22.09 22.25
N ALA A 413 12.40 22.49 21.21
CA ALA A 413 12.55 21.96 19.85
C ALA A 413 13.21 22.95 18.88
N THR A 414 14.21 22.47 18.14
CA THR A 414 14.89 23.22 17.09
C THR A 414 14.40 22.87 15.68
N VAL A 415 13.52 21.87 15.56
CA VAL A 415 13.01 21.36 14.29
C VAL A 415 11.49 21.24 14.40
N TYR A 416 10.80 21.72 13.37
CA TYR A 416 9.35 21.72 13.22
C TYR A 416 9.00 21.36 11.78
N GLU A 417 7.74 21.00 11.54
CA GLU A 417 7.28 20.70 10.19
C GLU A 417 7.16 21.95 9.34
N SER A 418 7.73 21.92 8.13
CA SER A 418 7.64 23.02 7.19
C SER A 418 7.51 22.52 5.75
N PHE A 419 6.53 23.06 5.03
CA PHE A 419 6.33 22.81 3.60
C PHE A 419 6.67 24.06 2.80
N THR A 420 7.59 23.93 1.84
CA THR A 420 7.97 25.04 0.96
C THR A 420 7.05 25.11 -0.25
N VAL A 421 6.46 26.29 -0.49
CA VAL A 421 5.54 26.56 -1.59
C VAL A 421 5.95 27.78 -2.41
N THR A 422 5.55 27.82 -3.67
CA THR A 422 5.77 28.94 -4.59
C THR A 422 4.45 29.66 -4.84
N LYS A 423 4.45 31.00 -4.78
CA LYS A 423 3.26 31.81 -5.00
C LYS A 423 2.59 31.48 -6.34
N GLY A 424 1.26 31.37 -6.32
CA GLY A 424 0.42 31.04 -7.46
C GLY A 424 0.35 29.55 -7.82
N LYS A 425 1.07 28.67 -7.12
CA LYS A 425 1.04 27.21 -7.35
C LYS A 425 0.08 26.50 -6.40
N THR A 426 -0.43 25.35 -6.82
CA THR A 426 -1.34 24.51 -6.03
C THR A 426 -0.65 23.21 -5.63
N TYR A 427 -0.80 22.83 -4.36
CA TYR A 427 -0.17 21.67 -3.75
C TYR A 427 -1.23 20.72 -3.21
N ARG A 428 -0.96 19.41 -3.23
CA ARG A 428 -1.80 18.43 -2.55
C ARG A 428 -1.20 18.09 -1.19
N ILE A 429 -1.96 18.26 -0.13
CA ILE A 429 -1.56 17.85 1.23
C ILE A 429 -2.40 16.62 1.61
N ARG A 430 -1.71 15.52 1.89
CA ARG A 430 -2.27 14.22 2.31
C ARG A 430 -2.18 14.13 3.83
N ILE A 431 -3.29 14.37 4.50
CA ILE A 431 -3.39 14.51 5.95
C ILE A 431 -3.89 13.20 6.52
N SER A 432 -3.12 12.60 7.43
CA SER A 432 -3.52 11.37 8.12
C SER A 432 -3.39 11.54 9.63
N ASN A 433 -4.44 11.15 10.36
CA ASN A 433 -4.39 11.08 11.81
C ASN A 433 -3.81 9.73 12.25
N VAL A 434 -2.53 9.74 12.62
CA VAL A 434 -1.78 8.59 13.14
C VAL A 434 -1.72 8.57 14.67
N GLY A 435 -2.49 9.45 15.32
CA GLY A 435 -2.58 9.55 16.77
C GLY A 435 -3.19 8.31 17.43
N SER A 436 -3.24 8.37 18.75
CA SER A 436 -3.74 7.28 19.59
C SER A 436 -5.03 7.67 20.33
N VAL A 437 -5.26 8.97 20.53
CA VAL A 437 -6.35 9.49 21.36
C VAL A 437 -7.15 10.58 20.63
N PHE A 438 -6.49 11.61 20.10
CA PHE A 438 -7.17 12.83 19.70
C PHE A 438 -7.56 12.83 18.22
N SER A 439 -8.85 13.08 17.98
CA SER A 439 -9.27 13.73 16.73
C SER A 439 -8.86 15.20 16.77
N PHE A 440 -8.60 15.81 15.61
CA PHE A 440 -8.18 17.22 15.54
C PHE A 440 -8.88 17.99 14.43
N ASN A 441 -8.97 19.30 14.60
CA ASN A 441 -9.30 20.25 13.55
C ASN A 441 -8.02 20.81 12.93
N PHE A 442 -7.83 20.58 11.63
CA PHE A 442 -6.71 21.08 10.84
C PHE A 442 -7.10 22.32 10.03
N ARG A 443 -6.20 23.30 9.96
CA ARG A 443 -6.37 24.52 9.16
C ARG A 443 -5.04 25.17 8.82
N ILE A 444 -5.07 26.04 7.82
CA ILE A 444 -3.91 26.79 7.36
C ILE A 444 -4.23 28.28 7.45
N GLN A 445 -3.38 29.06 8.09
CA GLN A 445 -3.59 30.49 8.26
C GLN A 445 -3.77 31.17 6.89
N ASN A 446 -4.88 31.89 6.72
CA ASN A 446 -5.23 32.63 5.50
C ASN A 446 -5.35 31.79 4.21
N HIS A 447 -5.43 30.46 4.29
CA HIS A 447 -5.60 29.61 3.11
C HIS A 447 -6.86 28.75 3.24
N LYS A 448 -7.65 28.74 2.17
CA LYS A 448 -8.73 27.75 2.00
C LYS A 448 -8.14 26.43 1.51
N MET A 449 -8.84 25.34 1.81
CA MET A 449 -8.50 23.98 1.38
C MET A 449 -9.62 23.44 0.50
N VAL A 450 -9.30 22.83 -0.64
CA VAL A 450 -10.30 22.11 -1.45
C VAL A 450 -10.18 20.62 -1.14
N LEU A 451 -11.21 20.02 -0.52
CA LEU A 451 -11.21 18.59 -0.24
C LEU A 451 -11.43 17.81 -1.54
N VAL A 452 -10.54 16.85 -1.83
CA VAL A 452 -10.57 16.09 -3.09
C VAL A 452 -10.58 14.57 -2.91
N GLU A 453 -10.12 14.04 -1.77
CA GLU A 453 -10.09 12.59 -1.52
C GLU A 453 -10.14 12.27 -0.03
N THR A 454 -10.73 11.12 0.31
CA THR A 454 -10.65 10.52 1.64
C THR A 454 -10.59 9.00 1.55
N GLU A 455 -9.58 8.38 2.19
CA GLU A 455 -9.37 6.93 2.24
C GLU A 455 -9.61 6.18 0.91
N GLY A 456 -9.19 6.80 -0.19
CA GLY A 456 -9.29 6.28 -1.56
C GLY A 456 -10.53 6.64 -2.36
N SER A 457 -11.46 7.36 -1.76
CA SER A 457 -12.66 7.87 -2.42
C SER A 457 -12.47 9.32 -2.84
N TYR A 458 -12.65 9.61 -4.13
CA TYR A 458 -12.70 10.99 -4.59
C TYR A 458 -14.00 11.65 -4.17
N THR A 459 -13.93 12.82 -3.56
CA THR A 459 -15.11 13.50 -3.01
C THR A 459 -15.64 14.51 -4.01
N ASN A 460 -16.92 14.88 -3.86
CA ASN A 460 -17.39 16.14 -4.43
C ASN A 460 -16.54 17.26 -3.82
N GLN A 461 -15.98 18.11 -4.68
CA GLN A 461 -15.00 19.10 -4.23
C GLN A 461 -15.70 20.19 -3.44
N ILE A 462 -15.33 20.31 -2.17
CA ILE A 462 -15.83 21.35 -1.26
C ILE A 462 -14.69 22.22 -0.76
N ILE A 463 -14.95 23.51 -0.62
CA ILE A 463 -13.98 24.48 -0.12
C ILE A 463 -14.15 24.60 1.39
N LEU A 464 -13.08 24.42 2.13
CA LEU A 464 -13.04 24.35 3.59
C LEU A 464 -12.08 25.40 4.16
N ASP A 465 -12.50 26.01 5.27
CA ASP A 465 -11.63 26.80 6.14
C ASP A 465 -10.82 25.93 7.09
N SER A 466 -11.42 24.83 7.55
CA SER A 466 -10.82 23.86 8.44
C SER A 466 -11.44 22.48 8.21
N LEU A 467 -10.74 21.44 8.66
CA LEU A 467 -11.11 20.05 8.46
C LEU A 467 -10.91 19.25 9.75
N ASP A 468 -11.96 18.64 10.26
CA ASP A 468 -11.89 17.66 11.34
C ASP A 468 -11.39 16.32 10.78
N VAL A 469 -10.35 15.77 11.41
CA VAL A 469 -9.72 14.49 11.04
C VAL A 469 -9.69 13.58 12.27
N HIS A 470 -10.40 12.47 12.17
CA HIS A 470 -10.56 11.52 13.28
C HIS A 470 -9.48 10.44 13.28
N VAL A 471 -9.27 9.79 14.42
CA VAL A 471 -8.17 8.84 14.60
C VAL A 471 -8.27 7.69 13.57
N GLY A 472 -7.18 7.46 12.82
CA GLY A 472 -7.14 6.46 11.74
C GLY A 472 -7.59 6.97 10.36
N GLN A 473 -8.23 8.14 10.26
CA GLN A 473 -8.68 8.70 8.99
C GLN A 473 -7.55 9.35 8.19
N SER A 474 -7.75 9.38 6.86
CA SER A 474 -6.89 10.09 5.92
C SER A 474 -7.70 10.91 4.92
N TYR A 475 -7.19 12.09 4.56
CA TYR A 475 -7.78 13.01 3.58
C TYR A 475 -6.70 13.58 2.66
N SER A 476 -7.10 14.01 1.46
CA SER A 476 -6.30 14.90 0.63
C SER A 476 -7.02 16.21 0.37
N VAL A 477 -6.29 17.30 0.54
CA VAL A 477 -6.75 18.65 0.18
C VAL A 477 -5.82 19.31 -0.83
N LEU A 478 -6.38 20.14 -1.70
CA LEU A 478 -5.61 21.06 -2.54
C LEU A 478 -5.52 22.43 -1.87
N VAL A 479 -4.32 22.99 -1.86
CA VAL A 479 -4.02 24.30 -1.28
C VAL A 479 -3.27 25.13 -2.30
N THR A 480 -3.82 26.28 -2.66
CA THR A 480 -3.17 27.23 -3.57
C THR A 480 -2.43 28.28 -2.75
N ALA A 481 -1.13 28.45 -3.02
CA ALA A 481 -0.28 29.46 -2.40
C ALA A 481 -0.58 30.86 -2.97
N ASN A 482 -1.75 31.41 -2.65
CA ASN A 482 -2.29 32.64 -3.23
C ASN A 482 -2.13 33.88 -2.35
N GLN A 483 -1.43 33.77 -1.23
CA GLN A 483 -1.23 34.87 -0.29
C GLN A 483 0.06 35.67 -0.62
N ASP A 484 0.37 36.65 0.22
CA ASP A 484 1.66 37.36 0.15
C ASP A 484 2.82 36.41 0.44
N GLU A 485 4.01 36.73 -0.07
CA GLU A 485 5.20 35.87 0.06
C GLU A 485 5.80 35.95 1.48
N THR A 486 5.01 35.52 2.46
CA THR A 486 5.36 35.40 3.89
C THR A 486 5.06 33.99 4.38
N ASP A 487 5.55 33.62 5.57
CA ASP A 487 5.28 32.30 6.14
C ASP A 487 3.94 32.27 6.89
N TYR A 488 3.23 31.14 6.82
CA TYR A 488 1.90 30.95 7.43
C TYR A 488 1.85 29.73 8.35
N TYR A 489 1.02 29.77 9.39
CA TYR A 489 0.82 28.61 10.27
C TYR A 489 0.05 27.48 9.59
N LEU A 490 0.54 26.25 9.76
CA LEU A 490 -0.25 25.01 9.73
C LEU A 490 -0.68 24.71 11.17
N VAL A 491 -1.96 24.43 11.43
CA VAL A 491 -2.44 24.23 12.80
C VAL A 491 -3.32 22.99 12.89
N ALA A 492 -3.08 22.15 13.89
CA ALA A 492 -3.94 21.07 14.31
C ALA A 492 -4.30 21.24 15.79
N SER A 493 -5.59 21.40 16.10
CA SER A 493 -6.08 21.58 17.47
C SER A 493 -6.96 20.39 17.85
N PRO A 494 -6.83 19.80 19.06
CA PRO A 494 -7.62 18.65 19.45
C PRO A 494 -9.12 18.99 19.54
N LYS A 495 -9.99 18.04 19.17
CA LYS A 495 -11.44 18.11 19.38
C LYS A 495 -11.79 17.51 20.74
N LEU A 496 -12.90 17.97 21.33
CA LEU A 496 -13.38 17.57 22.65
C LEU A 496 -12.34 17.75 23.78
N TYR A 497 -11.45 18.74 23.64
CA TYR A 497 -10.41 19.01 24.63
C TYR A 497 -10.05 20.50 24.65
N ASN A 498 -9.94 21.07 25.85
CA ASN A 498 -9.63 22.49 26.03
C ASN A 498 -8.18 22.70 26.46
N THR A 499 -7.31 22.99 25.50
CA THR A 499 -5.87 23.19 25.74
C THR A 499 -5.56 24.43 26.57
N ILE A 500 -6.46 25.42 26.62
CA ILE A 500 -6.28 26.67 27.37
C ILE A 500 -6.54 26.40 28.85
N ILE A 501 -7.70 25.83 29.18
CA ILE A 501 -8.07 25.52 30.56
C ILE A 501 -7.13 24.46 31.15
N SER A 502 -6.78 23.45 30.37
CA SER A 502 -5.86 22.39 30.80
C SER A 502 -4.39 22.82 30.82
N ASN A 503 -4.06 24.05 30.41
CA ASN A 503 -2.69 24.57 30.34
C ASN A 503 -1.73 23.65 29.56
N THR A 504 -2.21 23.10 28.43
CA THR A 504 -1.49 22.15 27.57
C THR A 504 -1.35 22.69 26.14
N PRO A 505 -0.69 23.85 25.94
CA PRO A 505 -0.56 24.47 24.61
C PRO A 505 0.22 23.60 23.60
N ASN A 506 0.99 22.62 24.08
CA ASN A 506 1.79 21.71 23.26
C ASN A 506 0.94 20.67 22.52
N LEU A 507 -0.31 20.48 22.95
CA LEU A 507 -1.28 19.65 22.24
C LEU A 507 -1.87 20.38 21.02
N VAL A 508 -1.56 21.66 20.81
CA VAL A 508 -1.81 22.34 19.55
C VAL A 508 -0.60 22.14 18.62
N GLY A 509 -0.76 21.24 17.65
CA GLY A 509 0.23 21.00 16.61
C GLY A 509 0.40 22.24 15.74
N LYS A 510 1.64 22.68 15.55
CA LYS A 510 1.98 23.86 14.72
C LYS A 510 3.09 23.53 13.74
N GLY A 511 2.87 23.77 12.46
CA GLY A 511 3.86 23.72 11.40
C GLY A 511 3.89 25.04 10.62
N VAL A 512 4.71 25.10 9.58
CA VAL A 512 4.92 26.29 8.77
C VAL A 512 4.72 26.00 7.28
N LEU A 513 3.83 26.74 6.64
CA LEU A 513 3.78 26.85 5.18
C LEU A 513 4.73 27.97 4.77
N HIS A 514 5.94 27.60 4.34
CA HIS A 514 7.01 28.52 3.98
C HIS A 514 6.91 28.92 2.51
N TYR A 515 6.73 30.21 2.22
CA TYR A 515 6.79 30.69 0.84
C TYR A 515 8.25 30.82 0.42
N ALA A 516 8.63 30.28 -0.75
CA ALA A 516 10.02 30.13 -1.16
C ALA A 516 10.84 31.44 -1.21
N ASN A 517 10.18 32.58 -1.43
CA ASN A 517 10.79 33.92 -1.44
C ASN A 517 10.58 34.69 -0.13
N SER A 518 9.99 34.05 0.89
CA SER A 518 9.74 34.67 2.19
C SER A 518 11.05 34.92 2.92
N VAL A 519 11.18 36.16 3.42
CA VAL A 519 12.28 36.58 4.31
C VAL A 519 11.80 36.79 5.75
N ALA A 520 10.50 36.64 5.99
CA ALA A 520 9.86 36.87 7.28
C ALA A 520 9.44 35.54 7.91
N THR A 521 9.66 35.40 9.22
CA THR A 521 9.08 34.31 9.99
C THR A 521 7.56 34.47 10.07
N VAL A 522 6.85 33.39 10.38
CA VAL A 522 5.38 33.41 10.52
C VAL A 522 4.93 34.56 11.42
N GLY A 523 4.03 35.40 10.91
CA GLY A 523 3.50 36.57 11.59
C GLY A 523 2.04 36.40 12.04
N GLY A 524 1.62 37.25 12.98
CA GLY A 524 0.23 37.30 13.47
C GLY A 524 -0.15 36.19 14.45
N PRO A 525 -1.41 36.20 14.94
CA PRO A 525 -1.90 35.18 15.86
C PRO A 525 -2.11 33.84 15.14
N VAL A 526 -1.97 32.75 15.89
CA VAL A 526 -2.37 31.41 15.44
C VAL A 526 -3.86 31.47 15.05
N PRO A 527 -4.27 31.02 13.85
CA PRO A 527 -5.66 31.09 13.43
C PRO A 527 -6.57 30.34 14.41
N ASN A 528 -7.68 30.94 14.82
CA ASN A 528 -8.69 30.27 15.63
C ASN A 528 -9.36 29.15 14.83
N GLY A 529 -9.67 28.05 15.50
CA GLY A 529 -10.49 26.97 14.94
C GLY A 529 -11.97 27.13 15.33
N PRO A 530 -12.85 26.25 14.84
CA PRO A 530 -14.17 26.09 15.44
C PRO A 530 -14.04 25.69 16.92
N ASP A 531 -15.11 25.86 17.68
CA ASP A 531 -15.16 25.39 19.07
C ASP A 531 -14.82 23.89 19.11
N PRO A 532 -13.82 23.46 19.92
CA PRO A 532 -13.44 22.05 20.03
C PRO A 532 -14.60 21.16 20.49
N PHE A 533 -15.62 21.70 21.17
CA PHE A 533 -16.80 20.99 21.66
C PHE A 533 -18.03 21.13 20.76
N ASP A 534 -17.96 21.90 19.68
CA ASP A 534 -19.02 21.93 18.67
C ASP A 534 -18.99 20.63 17.86
N ILE A 535 -19.78 19.67 18.34
CA ILE A 535 -20.02 18.37 17.72
C ILE A 535 -20.86 18.53 16.45
N GLU A 536 -21.79 19.49 16.43
CA GLU A 536 -22.71 19.68 15.32
C GLU A 536 -21.98 20.23 14.08
N PHE A 537 -20.99 21.12 14.27
CA PHE A 537 -20.05 21.48 13.21
C PHE A 537 -19.38 20.25 12.58
N SER A 538 -18.88 19.35 13.42
CA SER A 538 -18.16 18.14 12.98
C SER A 538 -19.07 17.19 12.22
N ILE A 539 -20.29 16.95 12.73
CA ILE A 539 -21.31 16.12 12.07
C ILE A 539 -21.73 16.72 10.74
N ASN A 540 -21.98 18.03 10.69
CA ASN A 540 -22.36 18.70 9.45
C ASN A 540 -21.23 18.67 8.42
N GLN A 541 -19.98 18.80 8.84
CA GLN A 541 -18.85 18.60 7.96
C GLN A 541 -18.80 17.15 7.45
N ALA A 542 -18.94 16.14 8.31
CA ALA A 542 -18.97 14.75 7.90
C ALA A 542 -20.10 14.44 6.90
N LYS A 543 -21.31 14.98 7.14
CA LYS A 543 -22.44 14.91 6.21
C LYS A 543 -22.19 15.67 4.92
N SER A 544 -21.38 16.73 4.90
CA SER A 544 -21.09 17.47 3.67
C SER A 544 -20.15 16.73 2.70
N ILE A 545 -19.39 15.75 3.21
CA ILE A 545 -18.43 14.97 2.42
C ILE A 545 -19.20 13.88 1.67
N ARG A 546 -19.39 14.11 0.37
CA ARG A 546 -20.11 13.21 -0.55
C ARG A 546 -19.18 12.56 -1.55
N TRP A 547 -19.54 11.36 -2.00
CA TRP A 547 -18.76 10.65 -3.00
C TRP A 547 -18.95 11.26 -4.39
N ASN A 548 -17.85 11.46 -5.14
CA ASN A 548 -17.95 11.87 -6.53
C ASN A 548 -18.17 10.65 -7.42
N LEU A 549 -19.45 10.34 -7.68
CA LEU A 549 -19.88 9.18 -8.49
C LEU A 549 -19.50 9.28 -9.98
N THR A 550 -18.90 10.40 -10.42
CA THR A 550 -18.40 10.57 -11.79
C THR A 550 -16.89 10.43 -11.90
N ALA A 551 -16.18 10.43 -10.76
CA ALA A 551 -14.74 10.31 -10.75
C ALA A 551 -14.28 8.90 -11.17
N GLY A 552 -13.31 8.82 -12.08
CA GLY A 552 -12.73 7.54 -12.49
C GLY A 552 -13.52 6.78 -13.58
N ALA A 553 -14.29 7.48 -14.42
CA ALA A 553 -14.97 6.91 -15.61
C ALA A 553 -14.06 6.18 -16.64
N ALA A 554 -12.73 6.20 -16.46
CA ALA A 554 -11.74 5.44 -17.24
C ALA A 554 -11.26 4.14 -16.55
N ARG A 555 -11.92 3.70 -15.48
CA ARG A 555 -11.80 2.34 -14.93
C ARG A 555 -12.79 1.41 -15.66
N PRO A 556 -12.53 0.10 -15.78
CA PRO A 556 -13.55 -0.85 -16.23
C PRO A 556 -14.84 -0.77 -15.40
N ASN A 557 -14.73 -0.40 -14.12
CA ASN A 557 -15.83 -0.05 -13.21
C ASN A 557 -15.61 1.37 -12.63
N PRO A 558 -16.36 2.39 -13.03
CA PRO A 558 -16.34 3.74 -12.43
C PRO A 558 -16.50 3.72 -10.90
N GLN A 559 -15.96 4.72 -10.18
CA GLN A 559 -16.37 4.93 -8.78
C GLN A 559 -17.88 5.23 -8.79
N GLY A 560 -18.68 4.49 -8.03
CA GLY A 560 -20.15 4.57 -8.09
C GLY A 560 -20.87 3.49 -8.91
N THR A 561 -20.14 2.50 -9.47
CA THR A 561 -20.80 1.33 -10.12
C THR A 561 -21.63 0.51 -9.12
N PHE A 562 -21.29 0.60 -7.83
CA PHE A 562 -22.05 0.02 -6.72
C PHE A 562 -22.85 1.13 -6.02
N ASN A 563 -24.15 1.15 -6.25
CA ASN A 563 -25.11 2.00 -5.56
C ASN A 563 -25.70 1.27 -4.35
N VAL A 564 -25.94 2.00 -3.26
CA VAL A 564 -26.56 1.50 -2.03
C VAL A 564 -28.04 1.88 -1.88
N SER A 565 -28.65 2.59 -2.85
CA SER A 565 -30.07 2.99 -2.77
C SER A 565 -31.07 1.82 -2.77
N ASN A 566 -30.80 0.76 -3.55
CA ASN A 566 -31.72 -0.37 -3.76
C ASN A 566 -31.06 -1.71 -3.39
N ILE A 567 -30.42 -1.77 -2.22
CA ILE A 567 -29.80 -2.99 -1.72
C ILE A 567 -30.73 -3.69 -0.73
N THR A 568 -30.64 -5.02 -0.67
CA THR A 568 -31.26 -5.81 0.39
C THR A 568 -30.20 -6.10 1.46
N LEU A 569 -30.41 -5.57 2.66
CA LEU A 569 -29.55 -5.89 3.81
C LEU A 569 -29.73 -7.35 4.17
N THR A 570 -28.61 -8.08 4.23
CA THR A 570 -28.60 -9.49 4.65
C THR A 570 -28.41 -9.63 6.15
N GLN A 571 -27.69 -8.68 6.76
CA GLN A 571 -27.40 -8.67 8.20
C GLN A 571 -27.34 -7.21 8.70
N THR A 572 -27.63 -7.03 9.99
CA THR A 572 -27.47 -5.76 10.70
C THR A 572 -26.75 -6.02 12.02
N PHE A 573 -25.58 -5.44 12.25
CA PHE A 573 -24.92 -5.45 13.55
C PHE A 573 -25.19 -4.14 14.28
N ILE A 574 -25.56 -4.21 15.56
CA ILE A 574 -25.74 -3.06 16.43
C ILE A 574 -24.68 -3.19 17.53
N LEU A 575 -23.68 -2.32 17.49
CA LEU A 575 -22.47 -2.43 18.31
C LEU A 575 -22.38 -1.26 19.28
N HIS A 576 -22.62 -1.54 20.56
CA HIS A 576 -22.58 -0.59 21.66
C HIS A 576 -21.18 -0.58 22.28
N GLY A 577 -20.40 0.45 21.97
CA GLY A 577 -19.11 0.70 22.60
C GLY A 577 -19.30 1.40 23.95
N SER A 578 -18.85 0.77 25.03
CA SER A 578 -18.94 1.32 26.38
C SER A 578 -17.78 0.86 27.27
N LYS A 579 -17.79 1.27 28.54
CA LYS A 579 -16.86 0.81 29.57
C LYS A 579 -17.59 -0.09 30.57
N ALA A 580 -16.92 -1.14 31.02
CA ALA A 580 -17.44 -2.01 32.06
C ALA A 580 -16.33 -2.56 32.95
N GLU A 581 -16.67 -2.91 34.18
CA GLU A 581 -15.75 -3.60 35.07
C GLU A 581 -15.94 -5.12 34.93
N ILE A 582 -14.85 -5.85 34.73
CA ILE A 582 -14.83 -7.30 34.65
C ILE A 582 -13.78 -7.82 35.63
N ASN A 583 -14.23 -8.48 36.70
CA ASN A 583 -13.39 -8.98 37.79
C ASN A 583 -12.51 -7.89 38.45
N GLY A 584 -13.07 -6.72 38.74
CA GLY A 584 -12.32 -5.62 39.38
C GLY A 584 -11.46 -4.80 38.43
N MET A 585 -11.40 -5.14 37.14
CA MET A 585 -10.62 -4.43 36.13
C MET A 585 -11.53 -3.68 35.16
N LEU A 586 -11.27 -2.39 34.97
CA LEU A 586 -11.93 -1.59 33.94
C LEU A 586 -11.54 -2.10 32.55
N ARG A 587 -12.53 -2.29 31.69
CA ARG A 587 -12.37 -2.73 30.31
C ARG A 587 -13.24 -1.92 29.36
N TYR A 588 -12.84 -1.91 28.11
CA TYR A 588 -13.69 -1.45 27.02
C TYR A 588 -14.40 -2.67 26.44
N VAL A 589 -15.69 -2.49 26.17
CA VAL A 589 -16.57 -3.57 25.75
C VAL A 589 -17.36 -3.15 24.52
N VAL A 590 -17.73 -4.15 23.73
CA VAL A 590 -18.73 -4.05 22.67
C VAL A 590 -19.87 -4.97 23.07
N ASN A 591 -21.09 -4.44 23.23
CA ASN A 591 -22.26 -5.22 23.66
C ASN A 591 -22.01 -6.02 24.96
N ASN A 592 -21.24 -5.45 25.90
CA ASN A 592 -20.81 -6.08 27.15
C ASN A 592 -19.88 -7.30 26.98
N VAL A 593 -19.16 -7.40 25.87
CA VAL A 593 -18.03 -8.33 25.71
C VAL A 593 -16.75 -7.54 25.49
N SER A 594 -15.74 -7.76 26.34
CA SER A 594 -14.38 -7.26 26.14
C SER A 594 -13.58 -8.32 25.39
N TYR A 595 -13.01 -7.95 24.24
CA TYR A 595 -12.25 -8.89 23.43
C TYR A 595 -11.02 -9.41 24.19
N LEU A 596 -10.94 -10.73 24.31
CA LEU A 596 -9.78 -11.43 24.85
C LEU A 596 -8.98 -12.01 23.69
N THR A 597 -7.79 -11.47 23.47
CA THR A 597 -6.87 -11.96 22.44
C THR A 597 -6.41 -13.39 22.78
N PRO A 598 -6.74 -14.40 21.97
CA PRO A 598 -6.28 -15.77 22.20
C PRO A 598 -4.79 -15.93 21.88
N ALA A 599 -4.15 -16.92 22.49
CA ALA A 599 -2.75 -17.26 22.21
C ALA A 599 -2.54 -17.84 20.79
N THR A 600 -3.60 -18.36 20.17
CA THR A 600 -3.59 -18.84 18.79
C THR A 600 -4.33 -17.82 17.93
N ALA A 601 -3.70 -17.33 16.86
CA ALA A 601 -4.37 -16.43 15.92
C ALA A 601 -5.62 -17.08 15.31
N LEU A 602 -6.71 -16.31 15.18
CA LEU A 602 -8.02 -16.79 14.74
C LEU A 602 -7.99 -17.35 13.32
N LYS A 603 -7.27 -16.71 12.39
CA LYS A 603 -7.24 -17.14 10.98
C LYS A 603 -6.54 -18.50 10.78
N PRO A 604 -5.34 -18.75 11.36
CA PRO A 604 -4.78 -20.11 11.40
C PRO A 604 -5.70 -21.12 12.11
N ALA A 605 -6.34 -20.75 13.22
CA ALA A 605 -7.25 -21.63 13.94
C ALA A 605 -8.48 -22.02 13.11
N ASP A 606 -9.08 -21.05 12.43
CA ASP A 606 -10.18 -21.24 11.49
C ASP A 606 -9.78 -22.18 10.35
N TYR A 607 -8.65 -21.91 9.71
CA TYR A 607 -8.19 -22.71 8.57
C TYR A 607 -7.79 -24.15 8.94
N LEU A 608 -7.07 -24.34 10.05
CA LEU A 608 -6.48 -25.64 10.41
C LEU A 608 -7.41 -26.53 11.25
N ARG A 609 -8.32 -25.94 12.04
CA ARG A 609 -9.20 -26.67 12.97
C ARG A 609 -10.64 -26.14 13.01
N ASN A 610 -11.07 -25.34 12.04
CA ASN A 610 -12.40 -24.72 12.00
C ASN A 610 -12.71 -23.94 13.29
N GLY A 611 -11.70 -23.27 13.86
CA GLY A 611 -11.79 -22.49 15.09
C GLY A 611 -11.80 -23.30 16.39
N SER A 612 -11.85 -24.64 16.30
CA SER A 612 -12.01 -25.53 17.44
C SER A 612 -10.91 -25.33 18.50
N GLY A 613 -11.34 -25.11 19.75
CA GLY A 613 -10.46 -24.88 20.90
C GLY A 613 -9.90 -23.46 21.01
N VAL A 614 -10.28 -22.54 20.13
CA VAL A 614 -9.79 -21.15 20.12
C VAL A 614 -10.93 -20.14 20.26
N TYR A 615 -12.01 -20.30 19.50
CA TYR A 615 -13.18 -19.43 19.58
C TYR A 615 -14.46 -20.20 19.26
N GLU A 616 -15.60 -19.64 19.69
CA GLU A 616 -16.93 -20.10 19.31
C GLU A 616 -17.52 -19.09 18.32
N LEU A 617 -17.85 -19.57 17.11
CA LEU A 617 -18.41 -18.73 16.06
C LEU A 617 -19.83 -18.28 16.45
N ASP A 618 -20.13 -16.99 16.29
CA ASP A 618 -21.45 -16.39 16.55
C ASP A 618 -21.92 -16.43 18.03
N ALA A 619 -21.02 -16.71 18.97
CA ALA A 619 -21.31 -16.55 20.40
C ALA A 619 -21.48 -15.08 20.84
N PHE A 620 -20.92 -14.13 20.07
CA PHE A 620 -21.02 -12.71 20.36
C PHE A 620 -22.40 -12.14 19.97
N PRO A 621 -23.06 -11.35 20.85
CA PRO A 621 -24.41 -10.85 20.59
C PRO A 621 -24.39 -9.63 19.66
N VAL A 622 -24.63 -9.80 18.36
CA VAL A 622 -24.63 -8.67 17.39
C VAL A 622 -25.90 -7.82 17.37
N HIS A 623 -26.97 -8.23 18.07
CA HIS A 623 -28.27 -7.55 18.09
C HIS A 623 -28.75 -7.16 19.49
N SER A 624 -27.95 -7.44 20.53
CA SER A 624 -28.30 -7.20 21.92
C SER A 624 -27.05 -6.89 22.72
N VAL A 625 -27.26 -6.32 23.91
CA VAL A 625 -26.19 -6.10 24.89
C VAL A 625 -26.35 -7.14 25.99
N ASN A 626 -25.28 -7.84 26.35
CA ASN A 626 -25.31 -8.80 27.46
C ASN A 626 -25.65 -8.10 28.78
N ASN A 627 -26.38 -8.75 29.68
CA ASN A 627 -26.73 -8.17 30.98
C ASN A 627 -25.50 -7.90 31.86
N ALA A 628 -24.48 -8.76 31.77
CA ALA A 628 -23.23 -8.63 32.51
C ALA A 628 -22.05 -8.59 31.53
N ALA A 629 -21.04 -7.79 31.88
CA ALA A 629 -19.83 -7.69 31.10
C ALA A 629 -18.94 -8.92 31.29
N THR A 630 -18.40 -9.46 30.19
CA THR A 630 -17.56 -10.66 30.20
C THR A 630 -16.38 -10.53 29.25
N TYR A 631 -15.32 -11.31 29.49
CA TYR A 631 -14.27 -11.51 28.49
C TYR A 631 -14.77 -12.53 27.46
N GLY A 632 -14.45 -12.31 26.19
CA GLY A 632 -14.80 -13.24 25.12
C GLY A 632 -13.95 -13.06 23.88
N THR A 633 -13.77 -14.13 23.10
CA THR A 633 -13.10 -14.07 21.80
C THR A 633 -14.18 -13.91 20.73
N SER A 634 -14.51 -12.65 20.42
CA SER A 634 -15.64 -12.26 19.55
C SER A 634 -15.35 -12.52 18.07
N VAL A 635 -15.93 -13.60 17.52
CA VAL A 635 -15.92 -13.89 16.07
C VAL A 635 -17.35 -14.05 15.58
N VAL A 636 -17.73 -13.27 14.58
CA VAL A 636 -19.09 -13.23 14.03
C VAL A 636 -19.08 -13.57 12.54
N THR A 637 -20.11 -14.24 12.07
CA THR A 637 -20.29 -14.62 10.68
C THR A 637 -20.74 -13.43 9.84
N GLY A 638 -19.98 -13.14 8.79
CA GLY A 638 -20.37 -12.26 7.70
C GLY A 638 -20.80 -13.07 6.47
N ILE A 639 -22.02 -12.86 5.98
CA ILE A 639 -22.53 -13.56 4.80
C ILE A 639 -21.76 -13.09 3.56
N HIS A 640 -21.01 -13.99 2.92
CA HIS A 640 -20.26 -13.66 1.70
C HIS A 640 -21.20 -13.20 0.58
N LYS A 641 -20.85 -12.06 -0.04
CA LYS A 641 -21.66 -11.30 -1.01
C LYS A 641 -23.00 -10.79 -0.44
N GLY A 642 -23.11 -10.74 0.89
CA GLY A 642 -24.19 -10.08 1.60
C GLY A 642 -23.88 -8.59 1.83
N TRP A 643 -24.94 -7.80 1.98
CA TRP A 643 -24.85 -6.43 2.47
C TRP A 643 -25.04 -6.40 3.98
N LEU A 644 -23.98 -6.02 4.69
CA LEU A 644 -23.97 -5.85 6.13
C LEU A 644 -24.19 -4.38 6.48
N GLU A 645 -25.21 -4.10 7.29
CA GLU A 645 -25.31 -2.84 8.01
C GLU A 645 -24.60 -2.96 9.36
N ILE A 646 -23.80 -1.96 9.71
CA ILE A 646 -23.20 -1.85 11.04
C ILE A 646 -23.60 -0.51 11.63
N VAL A 647 -24.26 -0.56 12.78
CA VAL A 647 -24.65 0.60 13.58
C VAL A 647 -23.72 0.66 14.79
N PHE A 648 -22.80 1.59 14.78
CA PHE A 648 -21.96 1.87 15.93
C PHE A 648 -22.66 2.86 16.86
N LYS A 649 -22.77 2.51 18.14
CA LYS A 649 -23.22 3.40 19.20
C LYS A 649 -22.07 3.66 20.15
N ASN A 650 -21.87 4.93 20.50
CA ASN A 650 -20.79 5.34 21.39
C ASN A 650 -21.37 5.88 22.70
N ASP A 651 -21.24 5.11 23.77
CA ASP A 651 -21.64 5.50 25.13
C ASP A 651 -20.46 6.13 25.91
N HIS A 652 -19.32 6.36 25.26
CA HIS A 652 -18.18 7.08 25.84
C HIS A 652 -18.42 8.59 25.85
N GLU A 653 -17.82 9.27 26.83
CA GLU A 653 -17.79 10.74 26.90
C GLU A 653 -16.86 11.37 25.85
N VAL A 654 -16.04 10.54 25.19
CA VAL A 654 -15.08 10.94 24.15
C VAL A 654 -15.50 10.38 22.80
N MET A 655 -15.07 11.04 21.73
CA MET A 655 -15.29 10.55 20.37
C MET A 655 -14.49 9.28 20.12
N ASP A 656 -15.16 8.30 19.50
CA ASP A 656 -14.53 7.08 19.02
C ASP A 656 -14.41 7.09 17.49
N SER A 657 -13.65 6.17 16.93
CA SER A 657 -13.58 5.93 15.50
C SER A 657 -13.42 4.45 15.24
N TRP A 658 -14.24 3.89 14.35
CA TRP A 658 -14.28 2.47 14.05
C TRP A 658 -13.71 2.19 12.67
N HIS A 659 -12.95 1.10 12.58
CA HIS A 659 -12.27 0.66 11.37
C HIS A 659 -12.57 -0.80 11.07
N LEU A 660 -12.81 -1.10 9.80
CA LEU A 660 -13.01 -2.46 9.30
C LEU A 660 -11.88 -2.80 8.33
N ASP A 661 -11.02 -3.74 8.71
CA ASP A 661 -9.99 -4.26 7.82
C ASP A 661 -10.63 -5.00 6.64
N GLY A 662 -9.94 -5.05 5.50
CA GLY A 662 -10.38 -5.82 4.34
C GLY A 662 -11.47 -5.17 3.47
N PHE A 663 -12.13 -4.11 3.95
CA PHE A 663 -13.29 -3.50 3.30
C PHE A 663 -13.23 -1.98 3.28
N GLY A 664 -13.88 -1.40 2.27
CA GLY A 664 -14.44 -0.05 2.38
C GLY A 664 -15.94 -0.16 2.65
N PHE A 665 -16.48 0.72 3.47
CA PHE A 665 -17.91 0.81 3.76
C PHE A 665 -18.46 2.19 3.43
N TYR A 666 -19.75 2.24 3.14
CA TYR A 666 -20.51 3.44 2.81
C TYR A 666 -21.04 4.06 4.10
N VAL A 667 -20.68 5.31 4.38
CA VAL A 667 -21.20 6.03 5.55
C VAL A 667 -22.59 6.58 5.23
N VAL A 668 -23.63 5.90 5.72
CA VAL A 668 -25.02 6.16 5.31
C VAL A 668 -25.78 7.05 6.30
N GLY A 669 -25.45 7.04 7.58
CA GLY A 669 -26.24 7.79 8.56
C GLY A 669 -25.49 8.17 9.84
N PHE A 670 -25.94 9.27 10.44
CA PHE A 670 -25.55 9.72 11.76
C PHE A 670 -26.81 10.12 12.51
N GLY A 671 -26.89 9.86 13.80
CA GLY A 671 -28.02 10.32 14.60
C GLY A 671 -27.75 10.38 16.09
N GLU A 672 -28.73 10.94 16.78
CA GLU A 672 -28.77 11.10 18.23
C GLU A 672 -29.69 10.06 18.86
N GLY A 673 -29.51 9.81 20.16
CA GLY A 673 -30.36 8.90 20.92
C GLY A 673 -30.18 7.43 20.54
N GLU A 674 -31.22 6.64 20.71
CA GLU A 674 -31.24 5.23 20.32
C GLU A 674 -31.46 5.10 18.82
N TRP A 675 -30.67 4.24 18.18
CA TRP A 675 -30.95 3.85 16.80
C TRP A 675 -32.15 2.91 16.76
N THR A 676 -33.05 3.13 15.80
CA THR A 676 -34.18 2.25 15.50
C THR A 676 -34.22 1.93 14.01
N PRO A 677 -34.94 0.88 13.57
CA PRO A 677 -35.10 0.60 12.15
C PRO A 677 -35.62 1.77 11.31
N GLU A 678 -36.44 2.66 11.88
CA GLU A 678 -36.98 3.86 11.24
C GLU A 678 -35.90 4.92 10.99
N SER A 679 -34.78 4.86 11.69
CA SER A 679 -33.64 5.77 11.50
C SER A 679 -33.07 5.70 10.08
N ARG A 680 -33.29 4.59 9.36
CA ARG A 680 -32.92 4.43 7.94
C ARG A 680 -33.58 5.45 7.02
N ASN A 681 -34.69 6.06 7.43
CA ASN A 681 -35.34 7.14 6.68
C ASN A 681 -34.47 8.41 6.58
N THR A 682 -33.46 8.53 7.45
CA THR A 682 -32.51 9.66 7.46
C THR A 682 -31.23 9.39 6.68
N TYR A 683 -31.07 8.17 6.13
CA TYR A 683 -29.83 7.76 5.50
C TYR A 683 -29.60 8.46 4.18
N ASN A 684 -28.35 8.85 3.94
CA ASN A 684 -27.89 9.16 2.60
C ASN A 684 -27.56 7.86 1.87
N LEU A 685 -28.44 7.46 0.96
CA LEU A 685 -28.24 6.29 0.11
C LEU A 685 -27.91 6.65 -1.35
N TYR A 686 -27.73 7.93 -1.66
CA TYR A 686 -27.50 8.42 -3.02
C TYR A 686 -26.00 8.54 -3.32
N ASP A 687 -25.28 9.29 -2.50
CA ASP A 687 -23.84 9.54 -2.66
C ASP A 687 -23.02 9.39 -1.36
N PRO A 688 -23.28 8.36 -0.51
CA PRO A 688 -22.50 8.14 0.69
C PRO A 688 -21.04 7.87 0.35
N VAL A 689 -20.14 8.53 1.08
CA VAL A 689 -18.70 8.37 0.90
C VAL A 689 -18.25 6.98 1.35
N VAL A 690 -17.43 6.32 0.54
CA VAL A 690 -16.81 5.04 0.89
C VAL A 690 -15.51 5.30 1.65
N ARG A 691 -15.33 4.66 2.80
CA ARG A 691 -14.17 4.83 3.69
C ARG A 691 -13.84 3.54 4.41
N SER A 692 -12.68 3.48 5.05
CA SER A 692 -12.32 2.38 5.96
C SER A 692 -12.49 2.73 7.43
N THR A 693 -12.59 4.02 7.77
CA THR A 693 -12.70 4.50 9.16
C THR A 693 -13.81 5.54 9.32
N VAL A 694 -14.68 5.36 10.30
CA VAL A 694 -15.77 6.30 10.61
C VAL A 694 -15.75 6.71 12.06
N GLN A 695 -15.98 7.99 12.34
CA GLN A 695 -16.12 8.51 13.68
C GLN A 695 -17.50 8.23 14.26
N VAL A 696 -17.57 8.08 15.58
CA VAL A 696 -18.81 7.93 16.33
C VAL A 696 -18.75 8.89 17.51
N TYR A 697 -19.63 9.88 17.50
CA TYR A 697 -19.63 10.98 18.46
C TYR A 697 -20.18 10.53 19.82
N PRO A 698 -19.80 11.19 20.94
CA PRO A 698 -20.33 10.87 22.27
C PRO A 698 -21.86 10.85 22.30
N SER A 699 -22.44 9.81 22.92
CA SER A 699 -23.88 9.62 23.09
C SER A 699 -24.67 9.63 21.77
N ARG A 700 -24.05 9.20 20.68
CA ARG A 700 -24.62 9.19 19.32
C ARG A 700 -24.34 7.87 18.61
N TRP A 701 -24.99 7.69 17.48
CA TRP A 701 -24.77 6.52 16.61
C TRP A 701 -24.32 6.93 15.21
N THR A 702 -23.62 6.02 14.54
CA THR A 702 -23.21 6.14 13.14
C THR A 702 -23.42 4.81 12.44
N ALA A 703 -24.03 4.84 11.26
CA ALA A 703 -24.39 3.66 10.50
C ALA A 703 -23.65 3.59 9.18
N VAL A 704 -23.16 2.40 8.84
CA VAL A 704 -22.42 2.13 7.61
C VAL A 704 -22.93 0.87 6.92
N TYR A 705 -22.83 0.82 5.58
CA TYR A 705 -23.09 -0.38 4.79
C TYR A 705 -21.78 -0.94 4.23
N ALA A 706 -21.53 -2.24 4.41
CA ALA A 706 -20.38 -2.96 3.88
C ALA A 706 -20.86 -4.10 2.98
N PHE A 707 -20.28 -4.21 1.78
CA PHE A 707 -20.51 -5.36 0.92
C PHE A 707 -19.42 -6.40 1.17
N LEU A 708 -19.81 -7.56 1.70
CA LEU A 708 -18.87 -8.58 2.18
C LEU A 708 -18.37 -9.47 1.04
N ASP A 709 -17.60 -8.91 0.11
CA ASP A 709 -17.08 -9.58 -1.10
C ASP A 709 -15.64 -10.11 -0.97
N ASN A 710 -15.09 -10.11 0.25
CA ASN A 710 -13.71 -10.48 0.52
C ASN A 710 -13.68 -11.58 1.59
N PRO A 711 -13.71 -12.87 1.20
CA PRO A 711 -13.58 -13.98 2.13
C PRO A 711 -12.28 -13.89 2.95
N GLY A 712 -12.38 -14.20 4.24
CA GLY A 712 -11.27 -14.08 5.18
C GLY A 712 -11.74 -13.84 6.62
N MET A 713 -10.76 -13.56 7.48
CA MET A 713 -10.97 -13.14 8.86
C MET A 713 -10.58 -11.66 8.98
N TRP A 714 -11.51 -10.79 9.34
CA TRP A 714 -11.31 -9.33 9.28
C TRP A 714 -11.59 -8.66 10.60
N ASN A 715 -10.67 -7.82 11.06
CA ASN A 715 -10.84 -7.12 12.33
C ASN A 715 -11.76 -5.89 12.17
N LEU A 716 -12.67 -5.74 13.13
CA LEU A 716 -13.52 -4.57 13.31
C LEU A 716 -13.21 -3.98 14.69
N ARG A 717 -12.58 -2.81 14.72
CA ARG A 717 -11.99 -2.25 15.95
C ARG A 717 -12.21 -0.77 16.11
N SER A 718 -12.10 -0.30 17.35
CA SER A 718 -11.81 1.10 17.63
C SER A 718 -10.39 1.47 17.14
N GLN A 719 -10.23 2.70 16.67
CA GLN A 719 -8.96 3.33 16.34
C GLN A 719 -8.41 4.16 17.51
N ASN A 720 -9.21 4.40 18.55
CA ASN A 720 -8.68 4.85 19.84
C ASN A 720 -7.86 3.69 20.42
N LEU A 721 -6.56 3.92 20.60
CA LEU A 721 -5.64 2.83 20.89
C LEU A 721 -5.89 2.23 22.28
N GLN A 722 -6.29 3.04 23.26
CA GLN A 722 -6.64 2.53 24.59
C GLN A 722 -7.89 1.67 24.53
N HIS A 723 -8.92 2.10 23.79
CA HIS A 723 -10.16 1.33 23.63
C HIS A 723 -9.87 -0.02 22.98
N TRP A 724 -9.12 -0.02 21.87
CA TRP A 724 -8.73 -1.25 21.18
C TRP A 724 -7.89 -2.17 22.07
N TYR A 725 -6.80 -1.68 22.66
CA TYR A 725 -5.91 -2.47 23.50
C TYR A 725 -6.61 -3.10 24.71
N MET A 726 -7.67 -2.47 25.21
CA MET A 726 -8.46 -2.94 26.34
C MET A 726 -9.71 -3.74 25.95
N GLY A 727 -9.88 -4.08 24.67
CA GLY A 727 -10.83 -5.09 24.21
C GLY A 727 -11.98 -4.58 23.34
N GLN A 728 -11.95 -3.33 22.85
CA GLN A 728 -13.01 -2.79 21.98
C GLN A 728 -12.81 -3.18 20.51
N GLU A 729 -12.94 -4.47 20.23
CA GLU A 729 -12.84 -5.05 18.89
C GLU A 729 -13.65 -6.34 18.77
N LEU A 730 -13.85 -6.79 17.53
CA LEU A 730 -14.35 -8.12 17.18
C LEU A 730 -13.81 -8.51 15.80
N TYR A 731 -14.04 -9.75 15.39
CA TYR A 731 -13.64 -10.23 14.06
C TYR A 731 -14.86 -10.70 13.26
N VAL A 732 -14.92 -10.28 12.00
CA VAL A 732 -15.91 -10.74 11.03
C VAL A 732 -15.28 -11.83 10.18
N ARG A 733 -15.80 -13.05 10.31
CA ARG A 733 -15.45 -14.20 9.48
C ARG A 733 -16.35 -14.22 8.25
N VAL A 734 -15.79 -13.91 7.09
CA VAL A 734 -16.49 -14.02 5.80
C VAL A 734 -16.06 -15.31 5.14
N HIS A 735 -16.98 -16.26 4.97
CA HIS A 735 -16.68 -17.60 4.47
C HIS A 735 -17.35 -17.87 3.12
N ASP A 736 -16.62 -18.54 2.23
CA ASP A 736 -17.15 -19.17 1.03
C ASP A 736 -16.83 -20.67 1.12
N ASP A 737 -17.85 -21.52 0.98
CA ASP A 737 -17.70 -22.98 1.10
C ASP A 737 -16.84 -23.57 -0.04
N ASP A 738 -16.65 -22.84 -1.14
CA ASP A 738 -15.81 -23.23 -2.26
C ASP A 738 -14.34 -22.90 -1.98
N PRO A 739 -13.46 -23.90 -1.83
CA PRO A 739 -12.04 -23.72 -1.48
C PRO A 739 -11.19 -23.17 -2.64
N ASN A 740 -11.81 -22.52 -3.62
CA ASN A 740 -11.16 -21.98 -4.80
C ASN A 740 -10.15 -20.88 -4.41
N PRO A 741 -8.85 -21.05 -4.72
CA PRO A 741 -7.82 -20.05 -4.47
C PRO A 741 -8.06 -18.68 -5.12
N ALA A 742 -8.96 -18.61 -6.12
CA ALA A 742 -9.39 -17.37 -6.74
C ALA A 742 -10.34 -16.54 -5.86
N LYS A 743 -10.92 -17.14 -4.81
CA LYS A 743 -11.84 -16.50 -3.85
C LYS A 743 -11.16 -16.14 -2.53
N GLU A 744 -10.24 -16.99 -2.07
CA GLU A 744 -9.35 -16.69 -0.95
C GLU A 744 -8.00 -17.36 -1.19
N ARG A 745 -6.90 -16.63 -1.05
CA ARG A 745 -5.56 -17.19 -1.24
C ARG A 745 -5.27 -18.24 -0.15
N PRO A 746 -4.54 -19.31 -0.50
CA PRO A 746 -4.06 -20.26 0.50
C PRO A 746 -3.11 -19.55 1.47
N PRO A 747 -2.89 -20.14 2.66
CA PRO A 747 -1.89 -19.63 3.58
C PRO A 747 -0.52 -19.54 2.90
N PRO A 748 0.27 -18.49 3.20
CA PRO A 748 1.62 -18.35 2.65
C PRO A 748 2.53 -19.48 3.14
N GLU A 749 3.50 -19.90 2.31
CA GLU A 749 4.41 -21.02 2.63
C GLU A 749 5.21 -20.82 3.93
N ASN A 750 5.51 -19.57 4.28
CA ASN A 750 6.27 -19.23 5.46
C ASN A 750 5.42 -19.02 6.73
N LEU A 751 4.12 -19.36 6.72
CA LEU A 751 3.13 -19.11 7.79
C LEU A 751 3.69 -19.29 9.22
N LEU A 752 3.63 -18.22 10.02
CA LEU A 752 3.97 -18.28 11.45
C LEU A 752 2.83 -18.95 12.20
N LEU A 753 3.18 -19.89 13.07
CA LEU A 753 2.27 -20.62 13.94
C LEU A 753 2.52 -20.24 15.40
N CYS A 754 1.46 -20.26 16.21
CA CYS A 754 1.46 -19.87 17.61
C CYS A 754 0.36 -20.60 18.38
N GLY A 755 0.38 -20.50 19.71
CA GLY A 755 -0.59 -21.13 20.58
C GLY A 755 -0.61 -22.65 20.42
N ILE A 756 -1.78 -23.21 20.12
CA ILE A 756 -1.99 -24.68 20.03
C ILE A 756 -1.24 -25.35 18.88
N PHE A 757 -0.72 -24.57 17.93
CA PHE A 757 0.06 -25.07 16.79
C PHE A 757 1.57 -24.97 17.02
N ASN A 758 2.01 -24.43 18.15
CA ASN A 758 3.42 -24.38 18.48
C ASN A 758 3.84 -25.74 19.07
N GLU A 759 4.55 -26.56 18.30
CA GLU A 759 5.27 -27.70 18.84
C GLU A 759 6.43 -27.16 19.67
N SER A 760 6.26 -27.01 20.99
CA SER A 760 7.42 -26.91 21.87
C SER A 760 8.32 -28.12 21.58
N PRO A 761 9.63 -27.96 21.32
CA PRO A 761 10.53 -29.10 21.39
C PRO A 761 10.34 -29.67 22.79
N SER A 762 9.92 -30.93 22.88
CA SER A 762 9.94 -31.66 24.14
C SER A 762 11.32 -31.40 24.76
N PRO A 763 11.43 -31.06 26.06
CA PRO A 763 12.74 -30.95 26.67
C PRO A 763 13.44 -32.27 26.39
N THR A 764 14.53 -32.21 25.61
CA THR A 764 15.40 -33.36 25.41
C THR A 764 15.73 -33.84 26.80
N GLY A 765 15.14 -34.98 27.19
CA GLY A 765 15.37 -35.58 28.49
C GLY A 765 16.87 -35.59 28.71
N ALA A 766 17.31 -35.13 29.88
CA ALA A 766 18.71 -35.13 30.25
C ALA A 766 19.31 -36.50 29.85
N PRO A 767 20.41 -36.53 29.10
CA PRO A 767 21.01 -37.80 28.70
C PRO A 767 21.24 -38.64 29.95
N ALA A 768 20.75 -39.88 29.94
CA ALA A 768 20.94 -40.80 31.04
C ALA A 768 22.42 -40.85 31.41
N PRO A 769 22.78 -40.82 32.70
CA PRO A 769 24.17 -40.89 33.12
C PRO A 769 24.78 -42.16 32.51
N GLN A 770 25.84 -41.97 31.72
CA GLN A 770 26.60 -43.08 31.18
C GLN A 770 27.09 -43.92 32.36
N PRO A 771 26.85 -45.25 32.37
CA PRO A 771 27.58 -46.12 33.28
C PRO A 771 29.05 -45.90 32.99
N GLY A 772 29.83 -45.74 34.06
CA GLY A 772 31.26 -45.47 33.93
C GLY A 772 31.96 -46.49 33.04
N TRP A 773 33.19 -46.15 32.66
CA TRP A 773 34.42 -46.91 32.91
C TRP A 773 35.58 -46.04 32.47
#